data_AF-A0A7W9BT86-F1
#
_entry.id   AF-A0A7W9BT86-F1
#
_cell.length_a   1.000
_cell.length_b   1.000
_cell.length_c   1.000
_cell.angle_alpha   90.00
_cell.angle_beta   90.00
_cell.angle_gamma   90.00
#
_symmetry.space_group_name_H-M   'P 1'
#
loop_
_entity.id
_entity.type
_entity.pdbx_description
1 polymer ?
#
loop_
_entity_poly.entity_id
_entity_poly.type
_entity_poly.pdbx_seq_one_letter_code
_entity_poly.pdbx_strand_id
1 'polypeptide(L)'
;MGIIQHIAASRLIVILGLGLCSVACGPAGSAVEPRPPARRAVLPIGTNLDGLAYWNPGLAMIDLMKSSSGWLPQTATEYDTGEPVALDRAGWVMRLPGPGSPLRYTSALLNVIHDNPAAEPGARYVVTYAGQGTLDVVGVGGSTTVSRTPGRMVVRASDTGSLYLRLSATDPAGRGDYLRDIQVVREADVALQAAGLTFNPAFLEKVAPFAVLRFMDWMATNVLFDAAGRAIEGDAAIRAAPWLRWADRAVPTDRRWGDGGRGVPVEAMVEIANRTGAEPWFNMPINASDDYVRGFATYVRDHLRPDLAVHVELSNEVWNRMFPQALFAEAKARVRFSPDAKWMRWYGLRGAQVGAIWKTAFGPAGRGRVRMTYNTQFGWKGLEADGLDAPDWQDAAGRPAPTSAGYDDYAITGYYDGTMNDDAAVPVVQGWWTDADGGYGRAIKALADRIDTVNAPFYLYHAEQARKRGLTLVTYESGFGETTPMSQHGDATYTNFLARLQRRPEFHALETRNYRAFQAAGGALYVNFGIISTPSKWGNWSALETVKQATTPRYQALRDWIGRNPPRSDGAAVAYADARIHRGGPAGETIAGTAHGYDILIGGAGDDRFVPGGGAAVRIDGGGGDDVLQLGGQRAAYRFAAADGGVRVTGPAGDMIVTRVAKVRFGDGGVVPLSALAPAAKAGGVSR
;
A
#
# COMPACT_ATOMS: atom_id res chain seq x y z
N MET A 1 -19.37 11.49 23.43
CA MET A 1 -18.92 12.78 22.83
C MET A 1 -17.41 12.95 23.03
N GLY A 2 -16.61 11.98 22.56
CA GLY A 2 -15.16 11.90 22.80
C GLY A 2 -14.39 11.22 21.65
N ILE A 3 -14.96 11.18 20.44
CA ILE A 3 -14.39 10.51 19.25
C ILE A 3 -13.53 11.48 18.40
N ILE A 4 -13.32 12.72 18.86
CA ILE A 4 -12.78 13.80 18.02
C ILE A 4 -11.23 13.90 18.06
N GLN A 5 -10.56 13.27 19.04
CA GLN A 5 -9.13 13.51 19.29
C GLN A 5 -8.13 12.52 18.68
N HIS A 6 -8.55 11.44 18.01
CA HIS A 6 -7.61 10.46 17.41
C HIS A 6 -7.66 10.37 15.88
N ILE A 7 -8.30 11.35 15.24
CA ILE A 7 -8.35 11.47 13.78
C ILE A 7 -7.13 12.30 13.28
N ALA A 8 -6.05 12.40 14.06
CA ALA A 8 -5.00 13.40 13.84
C ALA A 8 -3.92 13.03 12.80
N ALA A 9 -3.87 11.78 12.30
CA ALA A 9 -2.86 11.38 11.30
C ALA A 9 -3.30 11.56 9.82
N SER A 10 -4.47 12.14 9.57
CA SER A 10 -4.92 12.50 8.22
C SER A 10 -5.74 13.79 8.28
N ARG A 11 -5.14 14.91 8.71
CA ARG A 11 -5.88 16.16 8.83
C ARG A 11 -5.09 17.38 8.37
N LEU A 12 -5.83 18.22 7.64
CA LEU A 12 -5.55 19.59 7.25
C LEU A 12 -4.77 19.79 5.93
N ILE A 13 -5.37 19.38 4.80
CA ILE A 13 -5.05 19.97 3.50
C ILE A 13 -5.81 21.30 3.41
N VAL A 14 -5.14 22.41 3.70
CA VAL A 14 -5.59 23.76 3.32
C VAL A 14 -4.84 24.10 2.04
N ILE A 15 -5.52 24.14 0.91
CA ILE A 15 -4.92 24.57 -0.36
C ILE A 15 -5.03 26.08 -0.45
N LEU A 16 -3.88 26.74 -0.58
CA LEU A 16 -3.76 28.14 -0.95
C LEU A 16 -4.26 28.34 -2.38
N GLY A 17 -5.28 29.18 -2.52
CA GLY A 17 -5.83 29.61 -3.80
C GLY A 17 -4.78 30.22 -4.72
N LEU A 18 -4.81 29.80 -5.98
CA LEU A 18 -4.06 30.40 -7.07
C LEU A 18 -4.63 31.80 -7.36
N GLY A 19 -3.86 32.84 -7.06
CA GLY A 19 -4.12 34.19 -7.54
C GLY A 19 -3.95 34.29 -9.05
N LEU A 20 -4.94 34.87 -9.72
CA LEU A 20 -4.91 35.18 -11.15
C LEU A 20 -3.72 36.10 -11.49
N CYS A 21 -2.86 35.67 -12.41
CA CYS A 21 -1.97 36.56 -13.16
C CYS A 21 -2.39 36.57 -14.63
N SER A 22 -2.86 37.73 -15.08
CA SER A 22 -3.14 38.06 -16.47
C SER A 22 -1.83 38.14 -17.26
N VAL A 23 -1.72 37.38 -18.36
CA VAL A 23 -0.58 37.42 -19.29
C VAL A 23 -1.01 38.07 -20.59
N ALA A 24 -0.29 39.12 -20.98
CA ALA A 24 -0.43 39.81 -22.26
C ALA A 24 0.19 39.00 -23.41
N CYS A 25 -0.47 39.04 -24.55
CA CYS A 25 -0.13 38.32 -25.78
C CYS A 25 1.04 38.98 -26.53
N GLY A 26 1.96 38.17 -27.07
CA GLY A 26 3.03 38.59 -28.00
C GLY A 26 3.11 37.63 -29.19
N PRO A 27 3.56 38.07 -30.38
CA PRO A 27 3.19 37.46 -31.66
C PRO A 27 4.06 36.26 -32.09
N ALA A 28 3.48 35.50 -33.01
CA ALA A 28 3.89 34.19 -33.52
C ALA A 28 5.02 34.19 -34.57
N GLY A 29 5.72 33.04 -34.64
CA GLY A 29 6.59 32.59 -35.74
C GLY A 29 7.64 31.61 -35.18
N SER A 30 7.86 30.38 -35.66
CA SER A 30 7.77 29.78 -36.99
C SER A 30 7.44 28.28 -36.91
N ALA A 31 6.85 27.73 -37.97
CA ALA A 31 6.35 26.36 -38.06
C ALA A 31 7.49 25.33 -38.19
N VAL A 32 7.45 24.29 -37.37
CA VAL A 32 8.29 23.07 -37.48
C VAL A 32 7.46 21.99 -38.18
N GLU A 33 8.03 21.36 -39.21
CA GLU A 33 7.38 20.27 -39.96
C GLU A 33 6.98 19.08 -39.06
N PRO A 34 5.85 18.41 -39.34
CA PRO A 34 5.41 17.26 -38.56
C PRO A 34 6.29 16.03 -38.84
N ARG A 35 7.03 15.60 -37.83
CA ARG A 35 7.64 14.26 -37.77
C ARG A 35 6.54 13.18 -37.89
N PRO A 36 6.80 12.03 -38.53
CA PRO A 36 5.80 10.97 -38.66
C PRO A 36 5.34 10.51 -37.26
N PRO A 37 4.06 10.10 -37.11
CA PRO A 37 3.48 9.80 -35.81
C PRO A 37 4.32 8.73 -35.11
N ALA A 38 4.87 9.07 -33.95
CA ALA A 38 5.47 8.10 -33.05
C ALA A 38 4.45 6.97 -32.84
N ARG A 39 4.90 5.70 -32.98
CA ARG A 39 4.10 4.53 -32.62
C ARG A 39 3.38 4.85 -31.31
N ARG A 40 2.04 4.75 -31.31
CA ARG A 40 1.16 5.13 -30.18
C ARG A 40 1.77 4.61 -28.88
N ALA A 41 2.29 5.52 -28.06
CA ALA A 41 2.97 5.15 -26.83
C ALA A 41 1.95 4.51 -25.90
N VAL A 42 2.10 3.22 -25.59
CA VAL A 42 1.32 2.55 -24.56
C VAL A 42 1.48 3.35 -23.26
N LEU A 43 0.37 3.68 -22.60
CA LEU A 43 0.36 4.33 -21.29
C LEU A 43 -0.13 3.33 -20.23
N PRO A 44 0.77 2.64 -19.51
CA PRO A 44 0.43 1.81 -18.35
C PRO A 44 -0.21 2.64 -17.24
N ILE A 45 -1.02 1.97 -16.43
CA ILE A 45 -1.71 2.57 -15.28
C ILE A 45 -1.20 1.92 -14.00
N GLY A 46 -0.79 2.74 -13.04
CA GLY A 46 -0.54 2.35 -11.66
C GLY A 46 -1.61 2.87 -10.71
N THR A 47 -1.53 2.48 -9.44
CA THR A 47 -2.36 3.05 -8.37
C THR A 47 -1.58 3.14 -7.07
N ASN A 48 -1.89 4.12 -6.20
CA ASN A 48 -1.52 3.94 -4.80
C ASN A 48 -2.47 2.95 -4.12
N LEU A 49 -1.99 2.35 -3.03
CA LEU A 49 -2.79 1.56 -2.12
C LEU A 49 -3.20 2.41 -0.92
N ASP A 50 -4.51 2.49 -0.68
CA ASP A 50 -5.08 3.26 0.42
C ASP A 50 -4.56 2.76 1.79
N GLY A 51 -4.39 3.70 2.72
CA GLY A 51 -3.91 3.41 4.08
C GLY A 51 -4.75 2.38 4.83
N LEU A 52 -4.06 1.52 5.58
CA LEU A 52 -4.72 0.47 6.37
C LEU A 52 -5.33 1.04 7.65
N ALA A 53 -6.59 0.71 7.89
CA ALA A 53 -7.28 1.03 9.14
C ALA A 53 -8.48 0.09 9.33
N TYR A 54 -8.95 -0.04 10.58
CA TYR A 54 -10.07 -0.90 10.93
C TYR A 54 -11.39 -0.46 10.26
N TRP A 55 -11.47 0.83 9.90
CA TRP A 55 -12.59 1.44 9.17
C TRP A 55 -12.38 1.47 7.65
N ASN A 56 -11.18 1.16 7.14
CA ASN A 56 -10.90 1.17 5.71
C ASN A 56 -11.62 -0.01 5.03
N PRO A 57 -12.45 0.24 4.00
CA PRO A 57 -13.28 -0.79 3.38
C PRO A 57 -12.55 -1.64 2.32
N GLY A 58 -11.25 -1.42 2.12
CA GLY A 58 -10.37 -2.26 1.32
C GLY A 58 -10.07 -3.61 1.98
N LEU A 59 -10.09 -3.67 3.32
CA LEU A 59 -9.80 -4.89 4.11
C LEU A 59 -8.61 -5.69 3.53
N ALA A 60 -7.48 -5.00 3.29
CA ALA A 60 -6.40 -5.52 2.47
C ALA A 60 -5.69 -6.75 3.07
N MET A 61 -5.69 -6.88 4.40
CA MET A 61 -4.99 -7.94 5.12
C MET A 61 -5.93 -9.10 5.46
N ILE A 62 -5.45 -10.34 5.34
CA ILE A 62 -6.19 -11.52 5.79
C ILE A 62 -6.31 -11.56 7.32
N ASP A 63 -5.26 -11.09 8.00
CA ASP A 63 -5.22 -10.89 9.44
C ASP A 63 -5.62 -9.45 9.72
N LEU A 64 -6.86 -9.28 10.17
CA LEU A 64 -7.44 -7.98 10.49
C LEU A 64 -6.73 -7.30 11.66
N MET A 65 -5.94 -8.04 12.45
CA MET A 65 -5.13 -7.45 13.51
C MET A 65 -4.15 -6.41 12.96
N LYS A 66 -3.61 -6.63 11.75
CA LYS A 66 -2.68 -5.71 11.08
C LYS A 66 -3.29 -4.33 10.77
N SER A 67 -4.61 -4.26 10.64
CA SER A 67 -5.35 -3.01 10.38
C SER A 67 -6.12 -2.50 11.60
N SER A 68 -6.08 -3.21 12.74
CA SER A 68 -6.76 -2.84 13.98
C SER A 68 -6.38 -1.44 14.50
N SER A 69 -7.07 -0.91 15.51
CA SER A 69 -6.67 0.32 16.19
C SER A 69 -5.40 0.16 17.05
N GLY A 70 -4.95 1.28 17.61
CA GLY A 70 -4.15 1.28 18.84
C GLY A 70 -4.93 0.64 19.99
N TRP A 71 -4.24 0.29 21.07
CA TRP A 71 -4.90 -0.10 22.31
C TRP A 71 -5.57 1.13 22.92
N LEU A 72 -6.90 1.09 23.06
CA LEU A 72 -7.67 2.15 23.69
C LEU A 72 -7.82 1.80 25.18
N PRO A 73 -7.11 2.48 26.10
CA PRO A 73 -7.26 2.23 27.53
C PRO A 73 -8.68 2.57 27.98
N GLN A 74 -9.34 1.64 28.67
CA GLN A 74 -10.76 1.75 29.03
C GLN A 74 -11.01 1.62 30.53
N THR A 75 -12.02 2.36 30.99
CA THR A 75 -12.70 2.09 32.28
C THR A 75 -14.09 1.51 32.01
N ALA A 76 -14.88 1.30 33.08
CA ALA A 76 -16.27 0.86 32.92
C ALA A 76 -17.16 1.89 32.21
N THR A 77 -16.80 3.18 32.21
CA THR A 77 -17.64 4.28 31.71
C THR A 77 -16.96 5.12 30.62
N GLU A 78 -15.65 4.97 30.43
CA GLU A 78 -14.84 5.78 29.51
C GLU A 78 -14.33 4.89 28.37
N TYR A 79 -14.67 5.23 27.13
CA TYR A 79 -14.33 4.46 25.92
C TYR A 79 -12.85 4.52 25.57
N ASP A 80 -12.19 5.62 25.90
CA ASP A 80 -10.76 5.82 25.75
C ASP A 80 -10.32 6.86 26.78
N THR A 81 -9.45 6.48 27.71
CA THR A 81 -8.92 7.40 28.73
C THR A 81 -7.77 8.26 28.21
N GLY A 82 -7.21 7.94 27.04
CA GLY A 82 -6.01 8.57 26.48
C GLY A 82 -4.73 8.31 27.27
N GLU A 83 -4.77 7.44 28.28
CA GLU A 83 -3.63 7.13 29.15
C GLU A 83 -2.59 6.23 28.44
N PRO A 84 -1.30 6.35 28.77
CA PRO A 84 -0.28 5.50 28.16
C PRO A 84 -0.46 4.02 28.53
N VAL A 85 -0.40 3.16 27.52
CA VAL A 85 -0.42 1.70 27.67
C VAL A 85 1.00 1.15 27.63
N ALA A 86 1.33 0.22 28.54
CA ALA A 86 2.63 -0.42 28.59
C ALA A 86 2.76 -1.49 27.50
N LEU A 87 3.44 -1.14 26.40
CA LEU A 87 3.59 -2.01 25.22
C LEU A 87 5.02 -2.54 25.06
N ASP A 88 5.15 -3.76 24.53
CA ASP A 88 6.41 -4.24 24.00
C ASP A 88 6.75 -3.56 22.66
N ARG A 89 7.88 -3.96 22.04
CA ARG A 89 8.31 -3.38 20.75
C ARG A 89 7.32 -3.66 19.60
N ALA A 90 6.67 -4.82 19.61
CA ALA A 90 5.70 -5.23 18.60
C ALA A 90 4.31 -4.61 18.82
N GLY A 91 4.09 -3.96 19.97
CA GLY A 91 2.85 -3.28 20.33
C GLY A 91 1.86 -4.11 21.13
N TRP A 92 2.32 -5.16 21.83
CA TRP A 92 1.52 -6.02 22.72
C TRP A 92 1.49 -5.49 24.14
N VAL A 93 0.35 -5.61 24.82
CA VAL A 93 0.18 -5.13 26.21
C VAL A 93 0.91 -6.04 27.18
N MET A 94 1.99 -5.53 27.77
CA MET A 94 2.80 -6.29 28.71
C MET A 94 2.14 -6.40 30.09
N ARG A 95 1.41 -5.37 30.52
CA ARG A 95 0.73 -5.30 31.82
C ARG A 95 -0.40 -4.27 31.82
N LEU A 96 -1.38 -4.48 32.69
CA LEU A 96 -2.41 -3.50 33.03
C LEU A 96 -2.07 -2.79 34.37
N PRO A 97 -2.70 -1.64 34.68
CA PRO A 97 -2.55 -0.96 35.95
C PRO A 97 -2.91 -1.87 37.13
N GLY A 98 -1.96 -2.03 38.05
CA GLY A 98 -2.16 -2.74 39.31
C GLY A 98 -2.57 -1.81 40.46
N PRO A 99 -2.83 -2.36 41.66
CA PRO A 99 -3.08 -1.57 42.86
C PRO A 99 -1.99 -0.51 43.09
N GLY A 100 -2.40 0.74 43.33
CA GLY A 100 -1.50 1.88 43.55
C GLY A 100 -0.96 2.55 42.28
N SER A 101 -1.34 2.08 41.08
CA SER A 101 -1.05 2.80 39.84
C SER A 101 -1.82 4.14 39.80
N PRO A 102 -1.22 5.24 39.31
CA PRO A 102 -1.95 6.47 39.04
C PRO A 102 -2.84 6.37 37.79
N LEU A 103 -2.68 5.32 36.98
CA LEU A 103 -3.45 5.09 35.75
C LEU A 103 -4.82 4.49 36.10
N ARG A 104 -5.87 4.97 35.44
CA ARG A 104 -7.27 4.67 35.79
C ARG A 104 -7.85 3.50 35.01
N TYR A 105 -7.35 3.25 33.80
CA TYR A 105 -7.89 2.19 32.95
C TYR A 105 -7.72 0.79 33.57
N THR A 106 -8.73 -0.05 33.37
CA THR A 106 -8.78 -1.43 33.88
C THR A 106 -8.75 -2.46 32.76
N SER A 107 -8.85 -2.03 31.51
CA SER A 107 -8.78 -2.89 30.33
C SER A 107 -8.27 -2.11 29.12
N ALA A 108 -7.97 -2.81 28.03
CA ALA A 108 -7.59 -2.20 26.76
C ALA A 108 -8.47 -2.76 25.63
N LEU A 109 -9.10 -1.87 24.86
CA LEU A 109 -9.95 -2.20 23.72
C LEU A 109 -9.17 -2.13 22.40
N LEU A 110 -9.55 -2.98 21.46
CA LEU A 110 -9.18 -2.93 20.06
C LEU A 110 -10.43 -2.83 19.18
N ASN A 111 -10.44 -1.85 18.29
CA ASN A 111 -11.34 -1.83 17.14
C ASN A 111 -10.70 -2.71 16.05
N VAL A 112 -11.31 -3.87 15.77
CA VAL A 112 -10.87 -4.74 14.67
C VAL A 112 -11.62 -4.37 13.39
N ILE A 113 -12.95 -4.20 13.50
CA ILE A 113 -13.81 -3.66 12.46
C ILE A 113 -14.80 -2.71 13.13
N HIS A 114 -14.86 -1.46 12.69
CA HIS A 114 -15.82 -0.46 13.17
C HIS A 114 -16.03 0.60 12.09
N ASP A 115 -17.28 1.00 11.86
CA ASP A 115 -17.68 2.00 10.85
C ASP A 115 -17.13 1.70 9.46
N ASN A 116 -17.04 0.40 9.16
CA ASN A 116 -16.48 -0.11 7.93
C ASN A 116 -17.60 -0.57 7.00
N PRO A 117 -17.83 0.08 5.85
CA PRO A 117 -18.92 -0.32 4.93
C PRO A 117 -18.68 -1.66 4.24
N ALA A 118 -17.46 -2.22 4.31
CA ALA A 118 -17.17 -3.58 3.88
C ALA A 118 -17.39 -4.63 4.99
N ALA A 119 -17.79 -4.24 6.20
CA ALA A 119 -18.08 -5.18 7.28
C ALA A 119 -19.18 -6.19 6.88
N GLU A 120 -19.05 -7.43 7.36
CA GLU A 120 -20.01 -8.50 7.08
C GLU A 120 -20.83 -8.83 8.33
N PRO A 121 -22.15 -8.55 8.32
CA PRO A 121 -23.05 -8.91 9.41
C PRO A 121 -22.92 -10.38 9.83
N GLY A 122 -22.70 -10.61 11.13
CA GLY A 122 -22.66 -11.96 11.69
C GLY A 122 -21.53 -12.87 11.17
N ALA A 123 -20.55 -12.33 10.45
CA ALA A 123 -19.40 -13.10 9.98
C ALA A 123 -18.61 -13.70 11.15
N ARG A 124 -18.03 -14.88 10.91
CA ARG A 124 -17.25 -15.62 11.90
C ARG A 124 -15.76 -15.41 11.68
N TYR A 125 -15.05 -15.17 12.77
CA TYR A 125 -13.61 -14.97 12.79
C TYR A 125 -12.97 -15.94 13.78
N VAL A 126 -11.81 -16.46 13.41
CA VAL A 126 -10.93 -17.20 14.32
C VAL A 126 -9.92 -16.22 14.88
N VAL A 127 -9.87 -16.14 16.20
CA VAL A 127 -8.87 -15.38 16.94
C VAL A 127 -7.90 -16.35 17.59
N THR A 128 -6.62 -16.28 17.23
CA THR A 128 -5.54 -17.01 17.89
C THR A 128 -4.70 -16.05 18.72
N TYR A 129 -4.05 -16.53 19.76
CA TYR A 129 -3.14 -15.76 20.60
C TYR A 129 -2.23 -16.67 21.43
N ALA A 130 -1.07 -16.15 21.84
CA ALA A 130 -0.15 -16.78 22.78
C ALA A 130 -0.18 -16.07 24.14
N GLY A 131 0.29 -16.75 25.19
CA GLY A 131 0.42 -16.20 26.55
C GLY A 131 -0.81 -16.35 27.43
N GLN A 132 -0.71 -15.79 28.64
CA GLN A 132 -1.73 -15.90 29.69
C GLN A 132 -2.45 -14.57 29.93
N GLY A 133 -3.77 -14.65 30.04
CA GLY A 133 -4.62 -13.50 30.27
C GLY A 133 -6.06 -13.74 29.84
N THR A 134 -6.83 -12.66 29.79
CA THR A 134 -8.24 -12.65 29.39
C THR A 134 -8.42 -11.71 28.21
N LEU A 135 -8.80 -12.28 27.07
CA LEU A 135 -9.15 -11.57 25.84
C LEU A 135 -10.57 -12.00 25.44
N ASP A 136 -11.48 -11.03 25.32
CA ASP A 136 -12.90 -11.30 25.01
C ASP A 136 -13.42 -10.42 23.88
N VAL A 137 -14.46 -10.91 23.22
CA VAL A 137 -15.28 -10.08 22.32
C VAL A 137 -16.16 -9.16 23.15
N VAL A 138 -16.24 -7.90 22.77
CA VAL A 138 -17.22 -6.99 23.39
C VAL A 138 -18.59 -7.26 22.78
N GLY A 139 -19.59 -7.60 23.60
CA GLY A 139 -20.95 -7.95 23.17
C GLY A 139 -21.81 -6.75 22.73
N VAL A 140 -21.40 -6.04 21.69
CA VAL A 140 -22.12 -4.90 21.09
C VAL A 140 -22.84 -5.38 19.83
N GLY A 141 -24.15 -5.09 19.74
CA GLY A 141 -24.93 -5.37 18.52
C GLY A 141 -24.98 -6.86 18.14
N GLY A 142 -25.00 -7.77 19.13
CA GLY A 142 -25.12 -9.21 18.89
C GLY A 142 -23.79 -9.96 18.65
N SER A 143 -22.64 -9.28 18.73
CA SER A 143 -21.34 -9.96 18.70
C SER A 143 -21.19 -10.92 19.89
N THR A 144 -20.58 -12.09 19.65
CA THR A 144 -20.48 -13.13 20.68
C THR A 144 -19.30 -14.07 20.46
N THR A 145 -18.85 -14.71 21.53
CA THR A 145 -17.91 -15.83 21.46
C THR A 145 -18.69 -17.12 21.17
N VAL A 146 -18.40 -17.75 20.03
CA VAL A 146 -19.04 -19.01 19.62
C VAL A 146 -18.40 -20.21 20.33
N SER A 147 -17.07 -20.24 20.40
CA SER A 147 -16.32 -21.31 21.05
C SER A 147 -14.98 -20.81 21.54
N ARG A 148 -14.41 -21.43 22.57
CA ARG A 148 -13.09 -21.09 23.10
C ARG A 148 -12.35 -22.34 23.55
N THR A 149 -11.07 -22.37 23.22
CA THR A 149 -10.04 -23.24 23.79
C THR A 149 -8.84 -22.37 24.19
N PRO A 150 -7.90 -22.84 25.02
CA PRO A 150 -6.67 -22.09 25.28
C PRO A 150 -5.98 -21.65 23.98
N GLY A 151 -5.64 -20.37 23.87
CA GLY A 151 -4.98 -19.77 22.70
C GLY A 151 -5.83 -19.61 21.44
N ARG A 152 -7.12 -19.95 21.48
CA ARG A 152 -8.00 -19.86 20.30
C ARG A 152 -9.46 -19.63 20.66
N MET A 153 -10.12 -18.69 19.99
CA MET A 153 -11.57 -18.53 20.04
C MET A 153 -12.16 -18.33 18.66
N VAL A 154 -13.40 -18.79 18.48
CA VAL A 154 -14.22 -18.46 17.31
C VAL A 154 -15.24 -17.43 17.77
N VAL A 155 -15.32 -16.33 17.05
CA VAL A 155 -16.15 -15.18 17.41
C VAL A 155 -17.08 -14.84 16.25
N ARG A 156 -18.26 -14.34 16.56
CA ARG A 156 -19.22 -13.81 15.61
C ARG A 156 -19.24 -12.28 15.73
N ALA A 157 -19.08 -11.59 14.60
CA ALA A 157 -19.24 -10.13 14.54
C ALA A 157 -20.69 -9.71 14.79
N SER A 158 -20.91 -8.42 15.04
CA SER A 158 -22.23 -7.84 15.29
C SER A 158 -23.16 -7.96 14.06
N ASP A 159 -24.43 -7.59 14.24
CA ASP A 159 -25.42 -7.48 13.17
C ASP A 159 -25.08 -6.41 12.13
N THR A 160 -24.16 -5.48 12.46
CA THR A 160 -23.58 -4.50 11.53
C THR A 160 -22.22 -4.93 10.99
N GLY A 161 -21.70 -6.08 11.42
CA GLY A 161 -20.38 -6.61 11.10
C GLY A 161 -19.23 -6.00 11.90
N SER A 162 -19.50 -5.15 12.89
CA SER A 162 -18.49 -4.59 13.79
C SER A 162 -17.91 -5.69 14.68
N LEU A 163 -16.62 -5.56 15.01
CA LEU A 163 -15.89 -6.48 15.86
C LEU A 163 -14.89 -5.72 16.74
N TYR A 164 -15.01 -5.95 18.05
CA TYR A 164 -14.16 -5.38 19.07
C TYR A 164 -13.61 -6.48 19.97
N LEU A 165 -12.34 -6.37 20.33
CA LEU A 165 -11.71 -7.24 21.32
C LEU A 165 -11.30 -6.41 22.53
N ARG A 166 -11.45 -6.98 23.73
CA ARG A 166 -11.07 -6.35 24.98
C ARG A 166 -10.14 -7.28 25.76
N LEU A 167 -8.98 -6.75 26.12
CA LEU A 167 -8.02 -7.38 27.01
C LEU A 167 -8.25 -6.84 28.43
N SER A 168 -8.60 -7.74 29.36
CA SER A 168 -8.89 -7.41 30.76
C SER A 168 -7.90 -8.02 31.76
N ALA A 169 -7.04 -8.94 31.30
CA ALA A 169 -5.90 -9.45 32.05
C ALA A 169 -4.80 -9.88 31.08
N THR A 170 -3.54 -9.71 31.47
CA THR A 170 -2.36 -10.17 30.73
C THR A 170 -1.21 -10.38 31.71
N ASP A 171 -0.44 -11.46 31.53
CA ASP A 171 0.63 -11.89 32.45
C ASP A 171 0.22 -11.84 33.94
N PRO A 172 -0.88 -12.49 34.36
CA PRO A 172 -1.38 -12.39 35.74
C PRO A 172 -0.38 -12.93 36.78
N ALA A 173 0.55 -13.80 36.37
CA ALA A 173 1.58 -14.34 37.23
C ALA A 173 2.88 -13.50 37.27
N GLY A 174 2.98 -12.42 36.46
CA GLY A 174 4.16 -11.56 36.39
C GLY A 174 5.42 -12.27 35.91
N ARG A 175 5.28 -13.28 35.04
CA ARG A 175 6.38 -14.14 34.55
C ARG A 175 6.86 -13.73 33.15
N GLY A 176 6.30 -12.67 32.59
CA GLY A 176 6.58 -12.22 31.23
C GLY A 176 5.78 -12.96 30.15
N ASP A 177 4.79 -13.80 30.52
CA ASP A 177 3.95 -14.54 29.57
C ASP A 177 2.66 -13.78 29.25
N TYR A 178 2.81 -12.52 28.79
CA TYR A 178 1.70 -11.67 28.41
C TYR A 178 1.06 -12.11 27.08
N LEU A 179 -0.22 -11.76 26.91
CA LEU A 179 -0.96 -11.99 25.68
C LEU A 179 -0.29 -11.28 24.50
N ARG A 180 0.04 -12.06 23.48
CA ARG A 180 0.74 -11.62 22.25
C ARG A 180 0.37 -12.48 21.07
N ASP A 181 0.86 -12.11 19.89
CA ASP A 181 0.61 -12.81 18.62
C ASP A 181 -0.89 -13.04 18.37
N ILE A 182 -1.70 -12.04 18.73
CA ILE A 182 -3.13 -12.05 18.46
C ILE A 182 -3.33 -11.93 16.95
N GLN A 183 -4.02 -12.88 16.34
CA GLN A 183 -4.42 -12.81 14.93
C GLN A 183 -5.94 -12.86 14.84
N VAL A 184 -6.53 -12.14 13.89
CA VAL A 184 -7.98 -12.14 13.66
C VAL A 184 -8.25 -12.42 12.18
N VAL A 185 -8.60 -13.65 11.87
CA VAL A 185 -8.76 -14.13 10.49
C VAL A 185 -10.21 -14.58 10.28
N ARG A 186 -10.80 -14.23 9.14
CA ARG A 186 -12.14 -14.74 8.77
C ARG A 186 -12.10 -16.27 8.75
N GLU A 187 -13.10 -16.94 9.33
CA GLU A 187 -13.06 -18.40 9.50
C GLU A 187 -12.87 -19.14 8.17
N ALA A 188 -13.47 -18.61 7.09
CA ALA A 188 -13.29 -19.11 5.73
C ALA A 188 -11.85 -18.99 5.22
N ASP A 189 -11.03 -18.07 5.73
CA ASP A 189 -9.71 -17.69 5.23
C ASP A 189 -8.55 -18.25 6.05
N VAL A 190 -8.83 -18.99 7.13
CA VAL A 190 -7.79 -19.59 8.00
C VAL A 190 -6.82 -20.49 7.24
N ALA A 191 -7.32 -21.30 6.30
CA ALA A 191 -6.45 -22.19 5.52
C ALA A 191 -5.48 -21.39 4.61
N LEU A 192 -5.93 -20.29 4.02
CA LEU A 192 -5.08 -19.42 3.21
C LEU A 192 -4.01 -18.73 4.05
N GLN A 193 -4.40 -18.21 5.22
CA GLN A 193 -3.47 -17.59 6.14
C GLN A 193 -2.42 -18.59 6.65
N ALA A 194 -2.83 -19.82 6.99
CA ALA A 194 -1.93 -20.88 7.40
C ALA A 194 -0.97 -21.31 6.28
N ALA A 195 -1.42 -21.27 5.02
CA ALA A 195 -0.57 -21.48 3.85
C ALA A 195 0.39 -20.29 3.57
N GLY A 196 0.30 -19.20 4.34
CA GLY A 196 1.19 -18.04 4.24
C GLY A 196 0.68 -16.92 3.33
N LEU A 197 -0.63 -16.84 3.05
CA LEU A 197 -1.20 -15.67 2.41
C LEU A 197 -1.24 -14.49 3.39
N THR A 198 -0.70 -13.33 3.01
CA THR A 198 -0.81 -12.10 3.83
C THR A 198 -2.06 -11.29 3.52
N PHE A 199 -2.50 -11.31 2.26
CA PHE A 199 -3.53 -10.40 1.75
C PHE A 199 -4.89 -11.06 1.62
N ASN A 200 -5.94 -10.28 1.79
CA ASN A 200 -7.30 -10.70 1.45
C ASN A 200 -7.38 -10.98 -0.07
N PRO A 201 -7.82 -12.18 -0.50
CA PRO A 201 -7.94 -12.51 -1.92
C PRO A 201 -8.82 -11.53 -2.71
N ALA A 202 -9.90 -11.03 -2.11
CA ALA A 202 -10.79 -10.07 -2.76
C ALA A 202 -10.08 -8.73 -3.01
N PHE A 203 -9.17 -8.32 -2.12
CA PHE A 203 -8.34 -7.14 -2.32
C PHE A 203 -7.32 -7.37 -3.43
N LEU A 204 -6.64 -8.52 -3.45
CA LEU A 204 -5.68 -8.87 -4.50
C LEU A 204 -6.30 -8.80 -5.89
N GLU A 205 -7.52 -9.32 -6.07
CA GLU A 205 -8.27 -9.23 -7.34
C GLU A 205 -8.43 -7.78 -7.83
N LYS A 206 -8.63 -6.81 -6.92
CA LYS A 206 -8.85 -5.41 -7.31
C LYS A 206 -7.57 -4.72 -7.76
N VAL A 207 -6.40 -5.13 -7.25
CA VAL A 207 -5.11 -4.48 -7.49
C VAL A 207 -4.23 -5.21 -8.51
N ALA A 208 -4.46 -6.50 -8.75
CA ALA A 208 -3.83 -7.30 -9.80
C ALA A 208 -3.75 -6.63 -11.19
N PRO A 209 -4.77 -5.87 -11.65
CA PRO A 209 -4.73 -5.24 -12.96
C PRO A 209 -3.65 -4.18 -13.21
N PHE A 210 -3.08 -3.59 -12.15
CA PHE A 210 -2.26 -2.39 -12.27
C PHE A 210 -0.80 -2.75 -12.55
N ALA A 211 -0.16 -1.96 -13.43
CA ALA A 211 1.24 -2.15 -13.78
C ALA A 211 2.19 -1.80 -12.63
N VAL A 212 1.78 -0.85 -11.78
CA VAL A 212 2.57 -0.29 -10.69
C VAL A 212 1.70 -0.15 -9.44
N LEU A 213 2.23 -0.55 -8.29
CA LEU A 213 1.63 -0.30 -6.98
C LEU A 213 2.52 0.67 -6.20
N ARG A 214 2.02 1.87 -5.91
CA ARG A 214 2.71 2.88 -5.10
C ARG A 214 2.30 2.78 -3.63
N PHE A 215 3.29 2.74 -2.76
CA PHE A 215 3.11 2.42 -1.34
C PHE A 215 3.16 3.64 -0.41
N MET A 216 2.80 4.83 -0.88
CA MET A 216 2.95 6.07 -0.11
C MET A 216 2.28 6.01 1.27
N ASP A 217 0.98 5.66 1.32
CA ASP A 217 0.23 5.50 2.57
C ASP A 217 0.70 4.28 3.37
N TRP A 218 1.00 3.18 2.67
CA TRP A 218 1.49 1.96 3.30
C TRP A 218 2.85 2.18 3.99
N MET A 219 3.68 3.09 3.50
CA MET A 219 4.95 3.45 4.13
C MET A 219 4.82 4.60 5.14
N ALA A 220 3.59 5.08 5.40
CA ALA A 220 3.29 6.18 6.32
C ALA A 220 4.14 7.44 6.04
N THR A 221 4.37 7.74 4.76
CA THR A 221 5.39 8.69 4.31
C THR A 221 5.13 10.14 4.73
N ASN A 222 3.87 10.51 4.96
CA ASN A 222 3.48 11.85 5.42
C ASN A 222 3.64 12.05 6.94
N VAL A 223 4.23 11.09 7.65
CA VAL A 223 4.53 11.16 9.08
C VAL A 223 6.02 10.84 9.28
N LEU A 224 6.69 11.59 10.16
CA LEU A 224 8.05 11.24 10.60
C LEU A 224 7.94 10.47 11.91
N PHE A 225 8.71 9.39 12.02
CA PHE A 225 8.80 8.59 13.23
C PHE A 225 10.19 8.67 13.84
N ASP A 226 10.26 8.51 15.16
CA ASP A 226 11.51 8.23 15.86
C ASP A 226 11.87 6.74 15.79
N ALA A 227 13.03 6.36 16.33
CA ALA A 227 13.50 4.96 16.33
C ALA A 227 12.60 4.01 17.15
N ALA A 228 11.75 4.54 18.04
CA ALA A 228 10.75 3.77 18.77
C ALA A 228 9.43 3.62 17.98
N GLY A 229 9.32 4.22 16.80
CA GLY A 229 8.13 4.25 15.97
C GLY A 229 7.03 5.19 16.46
N ARG A 230 7.38 6.20 17.27
CA ARG A 230 6.44 7.24 17.69
C ARG A 230 6.44 8.37 16.68
N ALA A 231 5.26 8.88 16.33
CA ALA A 231 5.14 10.03 15.45
C ALA A 231 5.83 11.25 16.09
N ILE A 232 6.57 12.00 15.29
CA ILE A 232 7.24 13.24 15.68
C ILE A 232 6.33 14.39 15.31
N GLU A 233 5.87 15.10 16.32
CA GLU A 233 4.97 16.25 16.18
C GLU A 233 5.64 17.55 16.57
N GLY A 234 5.20 18.65 15.96
CA GLY A 234 5.70 20.00 16.21
C GLY A 234 6.93 20.37 15.38
N ASP A 235 6.90 21.57 14.80
CA ASP A 235 7.90 22.04 13.82
C ASP A 235 9.34 21.91 14.30
N ALA A 236 9.62 22.27 15.56
CA ALA A 236 10.97 22.20 16.12
C ALA A 236 11.50 20.76 16.18
N ALA A 237 10.66 19.82 16.63
CA ALA A 237 11.02 18.41 16.70
C ALA A 237 11.15 17.79 15.30
N ILE A 238 10.26 18.15 14.37
CA ILE A 238 10.33 17.73 12.96
C ILE A 238 11.65 18.18 12.31
N ARG A 239 12.03 19.46 12.48
CA ARG A 239 13.30 19.99 11.94
C ARG A 239 14.54 19.31 12.53
N ALA A 240 14.44 18.88 13.79
CA ALA A 240 15.48 18.19 14.53
C ALA A 240 15.37 16.65 14.46
N ALA A 241 14.46 16.09 13.64
CA ALA A 241 14.17 14.67 13.65
C ALA A 241 15.46 13.84 13.42
N PRO A 242 15.64 12.73 14.16
CA PRO A 242 16.79 11.86 13.99
C PRO A 242 16.71 11.11 12.66
N TRP A 243 17.86 10.62 12.20
CA TRP A 243 17.90 9.71 11.06
C TRP A 243 17.37 8.32 11.45
N LEU A 244 16.48 7.76 10.64
CA LEU A 244 15.98 6.39 10.77
C LEU A 244 16.98 5.38 10.22
N ARG A 245 17.26 4.30 10.97
CA ARG A 245 18.14 3.19 10.59
C ARG A 245 17.33 1.99 10.10
N TRP A 246 17.96 1.07 9.38
CA TRP A 246 17.28 -0.13 8.88
C TRP A 246 16.61 -0.95 9.98
N ALA A 247 17.20 -0.94 11.18
CA ALA A 247 16.65 -1.60 12.36
C ALA A 247 15.36 -0.95 12.89
N ASP A 248 15.05 0.30 12.52
CA ASP A 248 13.90 1.08 13.01
C ASP A 248 12.64 0.92 12.15
N ARG A 249 12.73 0.20 11.02
CA ARG A 249 11.61 -0.02 10.08
C ARG A 249 10.46 -0.82 10.70
N ALA A 250 9.30 -0.76 10.05
CA ALA A 250 8.21 -1.70 10.28
C ALA A 250 8.63 -3.14 9.95
N VAL A 251 8.23 -4.11 10.77
CA VAL A 251 8.55 -5.52 10.60
C VAL A 251 7.29 -6.40 10.59
N PRO A 252 7.30 -7.60 9.98
CA PRO A 252 6.12 -8.47 9.91
C PRO A 252 5.51 -8.83 11.27
N THR A 253 6.34 -8.89 12.32
CA THR A 253 5.93 -9.19 13.69
C THR A 253 5.26 -8.01 14.40
N ASP A 254 5.33 -6.79 13.86
CA ASP A 254 4.56 -5.66 14.41
C ASP A 254 3.06 -6.02 14.38
N ARG A 255 2.37 -5.79 15.49
CA ARG A 255 0.94 -6.10 15.67
C ARG A 255 0.06 -5.39 14.64
N ARG A 256 0.40 -4.14 14.33
CA ARG A 256 -0.37 -3.20 13.51
C ARG A 256 0.56 -2.54 12.48
N TRP A 257 0.10 -2.46 11.24
CA TRP A 257 0.83 -1.84 10.13
C TRP A 257 0.17 -0.56 9.62
N GLY A 258 -1.10 -0.35 9.91
CA GLY A 258 -1.88 0.79 9.44
C GLY A 258 -1.68 2.08 10.21
N ASP A 259 -2.73 2.92 10.18
CA ASP A 259 -2.87 4.20 10.91
C ASP A 259 -2.16 4.16 12.28
N GLY A 260 -1.47 5.22 12.71
CA GLY A 260 -0.72 5.21 13.99
C GLY A 260 0.33 4.09 14.20
N GLY A 261 0.63 3.27 13.20
CA GLY A 261 1.74 2.32 13.15
C GLY A 261 2.91 2.85 12.31
N ARG A 262 3.97 2.04 12.16
CA ARG A 262 5.18 2.37 11.38
C ARG A 262 5.03 2.16 9.86
N GLY A 263 3.84 1.79 9.40
CA GLY A 263 3.59 1.36 8.03
C GLY A 263 3.66 -0.16 7.85
N VAL A 264 3.41 -0.58 6.61
CA VAL A 264 3.49 -1.95 6.10
C VAL A 264 4.96 -2.31 5.87
N PRO A 265 5.42 -3.49 6.34
CA PRO A 265 6.79 -3.93 6.16
C PRO A 265 7.13 -4.18 4.68
N VAL A 266 8.40 -4.00 4.31
CA VAL A 266 8.87 -4.25 2.94
C VAL A 266 8.65 -5.69 2.50
N GLU A 267 8.68 -6.62 3.45
CA GLU A 267 8.38 -8.02 3.26
C GLU A 267 7.00 -8.22 2.62
N ALA A 268 5.97 -7.52 3.12
CA ALA A 268 4.61 -7.58 2.57
C ALA A 268 4.49 -6.80 1.25
N MET A 269 5.12 -5.63 1.13
CA MET A 269 5.10 -4.85 -0.11
C MET A 269 5.75 -5.59 -1.30
N VAL A 270 6.84 -6.33 -1.05
CA VAL A 270 7.46 -7.21 -2.05
C VAL A 270 6.59 -8.44 -2.33
N GLU A 271 5.93 -9.01 -1.32
CA GLU A 271 5.00 -10.12 -1.52
C GLU A 271 3.87 -9.74 -2.48
N ILE A 272 3.19 -8.61 -2.27
CA ILE A 272 2.08 -8.21 -3.14
C ILE A 272 2.56 -7.95 -4.57
N ALA A 273 3.69 -7.26 -4.76
CA ALA A 273 4.29 -7.02 -6.06
C ALA A 273 4.63 -8.34 -6.79
N ASN A 274 5.21 -9.31 -6.07
CA ASN A 274 5.52 -10.61 -6.65
C ASN A 274 4.27 -11.39 -7.08
N ARG A 275 3.19 -11.31 -6.29
CA ARG A 275 1.91 -11.99 -6.55
C ARG A 275 1.14 -11.39 -7.71
N THR A 276 1.13 -10.06 -7.84
CA THR A 276 0.38 -9.37 -8.90
C THR A 276 1.21 -9.14 -10.17
N GLY A 277 2.54 -9.28 -10.09
CA GLY A 277 3.44 -8.86 -11.16
C GLY A 277 3.50 -7.35 -11.36
N ALA A 278 2.98 -6.56 -10.40
CA ALA A 278 3.07 -5.11 -10.47
C ALA A 278 4.44 -4.63 -10.01
N GLU A 279 5.01 -3.66 -10.71
CA GLU A 279 6.24 -3.00 -10.30
C GLU A 279 6.01 -2.20 -9.00
N PRO A 280 6.80 -2.44 -7.95
CA PRO A 280 6.64 -1.68 -6.71
C PRO A 280 7.20 -0.26 -6.85
N TRP A 281 6.46 0.72 -6.34
CA TRP A 281 6.93 2.09 -6.14
C TRP A 281 7.01 2.39 -4.65
N PHE A 282 8.24 2.50 -4.15
CA PHE A 282 8.54 2.74 -2.73
C PHE A 282 8.82 4.20 -2.42
N ASN A 283 8.26 4.68 -1.31
CA ASN A 283 8.45 6.04 -0.79
C ASN A 283 9.36 6.00 0.43
N MET A 284 10.66 6.28 0.26
CA MET A 284 11.63 6.28 1.36
C MET A 284 11.33 7.43 2.34
N PRO A 285 11.33 7.22 3.67
CA PRO A 285 11.14 8.31 4.63
C PRO A 285 12.14 9.47 4.40
N ILE A 286 11.71 10.71 4.56
CA ILE A 286 12.58 11.89 4.32
C ILE A 286 13.84 11.90 5.19
N ASN A 287 13.73 11.33 6.41
CA ASN A 287 14.81 11.19 7.39
C ASN A 287 15.41 9.77 7.37
N ALA A 288 15.27 9.01 6.28
CA ALA A 288 15.97 7.73 6.13
C ALA A 288 17.49 7.95 6.03
N SER A 289 18.25 7.27 6.90
CA SER A 289 19.70 7.19 6.79
C SER A 289 20.13 6.36 5.59
N ASP A 290 21.40 6.45 5.20
CA ASP A 290 21.97 5.59 4.15
C ASP A 290 21.91 4.10 4.52
N ASP A 291 21.99 3.79 5.82
CA ASP A 291 21.81 2.42 6.33
C ASP A 291 20.40 1.90 6.06
N TYR A 292 19.36 2.69 6.37
CA TYR A 292 17.97 2.34 6.07
C TYR A 292 17.78 2.09 4.57
N VAL A 293 18.23 3.02 3.74
CA VAL A 293 18.08 2.95 2.28
C VAL A 293 18.79 1.73 1.71
N ARG A 294 20.02 1.43 2.18
CA ARG A 294 20.79 0.27 1.73
C ARG A 294 20.16 -1.04 2.17
N GLY A 295 19.70 -1.15 3.42
CA GLY A 295 19.02 -2.33 3.94
C GLY A 295 17.74 -2.62 3.15
N PHE A 296 16.96 -1.59 2.86
CA PHE A 296 15.72 -1.69 2.09
C PHE A 296 16.01 -2.15 0.66
N ALA A 297 16.94 -1.48 -0.03
CA ALA A 297 17.33 -1.84 -1.39
C ALA A 297 17.88 -3.26 -1.50
N THR A 298 18.65 -3.71 -0.49
CA THR A 298 19.19 -5.08 -0.42
C THR A 298 18.07 -6.11 -0.29
N TYR A 299 17.11 -5.88 0.62
CA TYR A 299 15.96 -6.77 0.77
C TYR A 299 15.16 -6.87 -0.55
N VAL A 300 14.85 -5.74 -1.19
CA VAL A 300 14.10 -5.74 -2.45
C VAL A 300 14.87 -6.45 -3.55
N ARG A 301 16.18 -6.23 -3.70
CA ARG A 301 17.00 -6.95 -4.68
C ARG A 301 16.92 -8.48 -4.50
N ASP A 302 16.97 -8.95 -3.25
CA ASP A 302 17.07 -10.37 -2.93
C ASP A 302 15.71 -11.09 -2.99
N HIS A 303 14.61 -10.36 -2.80
CA HIS A 303 13.27 -10.95 -2.65
C HIS A 303 12.25 -10.54 -3.73
N LEU A 304 12.50 -9.46 -4.48
CA LEU A 304 11.65 -9.07 -5.60
C LEU A 304 11.98 -9.91 -6.83
N ARG A 305 10.92 -10.36 -7.51
CA ARG A 305 10.96 -11.00 -8.82
C ARG A 305 11.94 -10.26 -9.76
N PRO A 306 12.87 -10.97 -10.42
CA PRO A 306 13.95 -10.36 -11.18
C PRO A 306 13.49 -9.66 -12.47
N ASP A 307 12.29 -9.97 -12.94
CA ASP A 307 11.65 -9.37 -14.12
C ASP A 307 10.95 -8.03 -13.82
N LEU A 308 10.75 -7.67 -12.55
CA LEU A 308 10.10 -6.41 -12.18
C LEU A 308 11.12 -5.26 -12.05
N ALA A 309 10.76 -4.10 -12.58
CA ALA A 309 11.43 -2.84 -12.23
C ALA A 309 10.98 -2.34 -10.85
N VAL A 310 11.72 -1.38 -10.29
CA VAL A 310 11.45 -0.77 -8.99
C VAL A 310 11.49 0.74 -9.15
N HIS A 311 10.42 1.41 -8.72
CA HIS A 311 10.37 2.86 -8.63
C HIS A 311 10.69 3.29 -7.20
N VAL A 312 11.54 4.30 -7.06
CA VAL A 312 12.00 4.81 -5.77
C VAL A 312 11.78 6.30 -5.71
N GLU A 313 11.07 6.76 -4.70
CA GLU A 313 10.82 8.16 -4.43
C GLU A 313 11.31 8.50 -3.04
N LEU A 314 11.98 9.65 -2.89
CA LEU A 314 12.30 10.17 -1.56
C LEU A 314 11.07 10.91 -1.03
N SER A 315 10.44 10.33 -0.02
CA SER A 315 9.25 10.85 0.65
C SER A 315 8.04 10.99 -0.28
N ASN A 316 7.14 11.91 0.05
CA ASN A 316 5.96 12.29 -0.70
C ASN A 316 5.85 13.82 -0.69
N GLU A 317 5.50 14.44 -1.82
CA GLU A 317 5.22 15.88 -1.95
C GLU A 317 6.12 16.79 -1.10
N VAL A 318 7.44 16.65 -1.20
CA VAL A 318 8.37 17.44 -0.38
C VAL A 318 8.25 18.94 -0.69
N TRP A 319 7.70 19.28 -1.86
CA TRP A 319 7.31 20.64 -2.23
C TRP A 319 6.24 21.24 -1.32
N ASN A 320 5.40 20.41 -0.68
CA ASN A 320 4.23 20.84 0.06
C ASN A 320 4.57 21.13 1.52
N ARG A 321 4.61 22.41 1.87
CA ARG A 321 4.97 22.89 3.23
C ARG A 321 3.99 22.48 4.33
N MET A 322 2.81 21.96 3.98
CA MET A 322 1.89 21.42 4.97
C MET A 322 2.41 20.13 5.62
N PHE A 323 3.30 19.42 4.94
CA PHE A 323 3.81 18.14 5.42
C PHE A 323 5.14 18.29 6.17
N PRO A 324 5.38 17.46 7.19
CA PRO A 324 6.58 17.56 8.02
C PRO A 324 7.87 17.34 7.23
N GLN A 325 7.84 16.57 6.14
CA GLN A 325 9.00 16.35 5.27
C GLN A 325 9.54 17.63 4.62
N ALA A 326 8.69 18.60 4.30
CA ALA A 326 9.14 19.88 3.76
C ALA A 326 9.92 20.69 4.80
N LEU A 327 9.47 20.68 6.07
CA LEU A 327 10.14 21.35 7.17
C LEU A 327 11.49 20.71 7.50
N PHE A 328 11.56 19.38 7.46
CA PHE A 328 12.81 18.63 7.61
C PHE A 328 13.79 18.99 6.49
N ALA A 329 13.35 18.91 5.23
CA ALA A 329 14.17 19.25 4.07
C ALA A 329 14.66 20.72 4.11
N GLU A 330 13.81 21.66 4.56
CA GLU A 330 14.18 23.05 4.77
C GLU A 330 15.30 23.18 5.80
N ALA A 331 15.17 22.54 6.96
CA ALA A 331 16.21 22.58 7.99
C ALA A 331 17.55 22.03 7.47
N LYS A 332 17.52 20.93 6.70
CA LYS A 332 18.74 20.38 6.11
C LYS A 332 19.32 21.27 5.01
N ALA A 333 18.49 21.90 4.18
CA ALA A 333 18.94 22.86 3.17
C ALA A 333 19.67 24.04 3.80
N ARG A 334 19.10 24.60 4.87
CA ARG A 334 19.67 25.76 5.58
C ARG A 334 21.06 25.48 6.16
N VAL A 335 21.24 24.29 6.73
CA VAL A 335 22.52 23.83 7.27
C VAL A 335 23.53 23.50 6.17
N ARG A 336 23.08 22.85 5.09
CA ARG A 336 23.98 22.30 4.05
C ARG A 336 24.48 23.37 3.08
N PHE A 337 23.68 24.37 2.76
CA PHE A 337 23.98 25.31 1.67
C PHE A 337 24.09 26.76 2.16
N SER A 338 23.01 27.31 2.70
CA SER A 338 22.97 28.68 3.25
C SER A 338 21.66 28.90 4.02
N PRO A 339 21.57 29.88 4.93
CA PRO A 339 20.34 30.18 5.67
C PRO A 339 19.08 30.42 4.82
N ASP A 340 19.24 30.83 3.56
CA ASP A 340 18.16 31.13 2.61
C ASP A 340 17.95 30.03 1.55
N ALA A 341 18.67 28.91 1.65
CA ALA A 341 18.56 27.83 0.70
C ALA A 341 17.16 27.20 0.70
N LYS A 342 16.59 27.05 -0.51
CA LYS A 342 15.29 26.41 -0.70
C LYS A 342 15.36 24.92 -0.40
N TRP A 343 14.32 24.40 0.24
CA TRP A 343 14.25 22.99 0.65
C TRP A 343 14.27 22.02 -0.54
N MET A 344 13.73 22.42 -1.70
CA MET A 344 13.73 21.61 -2.92
C MET A 344 15.14 21.33 -3.45
N ARG A 345 16.12 22.21 -3.19
CA ARG A 345 17.53 21.98 -3.52
C ARG A 345 18.12 20.81 -2.75
N TRP A 346 17.81 20.76 -1.44
CA TRP A 346 18.23 19.63 -0.60
C TRP A 346 17.49 18.34 -0.96
N TYR A 347 16.19 18.43 -1.22
CA TYR A 347 15.39 17.30 -1.68
C TYR A 347 15.98 16.66 -2.95
N GLY A 348 16.30 17.49 -3.95
CA GLY A 348 16.96 17.04 -5.16
C GLY A 348 18.28 16.32 -4.86
N LEU A 349 19.20 16.96 -4.13
CA LEU A 349 20.49 16.35 -3.79
C LEU A 349 20.31 15.01 -3.05
N ARG A 350 19.43 14.99 -2.04
CA ARG A 350 19.23 13.79 -1.22
C ARG A 350 18.57 12.66 -2.00
N GLY A 351 17.62 12.96 -2.89
CA GLY A 351 17.00 11.92 -3.71
C GLY A 351 17.98 11.33 -4.72
N ALA A 352 18.88 12.13 -5.31
CA ALA A 352 19.97 11.60 -6.15
C ALA A 352 20.91 10.65 -5.38
N GLN A 353 21.25 10.99 -4.12
CA GLN A 353 22.00 10.10 -3.23
C GLN A 353 21.28 8.79 -2.96
N VAL A 354 19.97 8.85 -2.67
CA VAL A 354 19.13 7.67 -2.46
C VAL A 354 19.12 6.78 -3.70
N GLY A 355 18.91 7.35 -4.89
CA GLY A 355 18.96 6.63 -6.16
C GLY A 355 20.30 5.94 -6.39
N ALA A 356 21.42 6.59 -6.05
CA ALA A 356 22.75 6.01 -6.15
C ALA A 356 22.95 4.81 -5.19
N ILE A 357 22.45 4.88 -3.96
CA ILE A 357 22.50 3.77 -3.00
C ILE A 357 21.72 2.57 -3.54
N TRP A 358 20.51 2.79 -4.06
CA TRP A 358 19.68 1.73 -4.66
C TRP A 358 20.36 1.09 -5.87
N LYS A 359 20.83 1.90 -6.83
CA LYS A 359 21.56 1.41 -8.02
C LYS A 359 22.83 0.65 -7.64
N THR A 360 23.52 1.04 -6.57
CA THR A 360 24.68 0.31 -6.04
C THR A 360 24.28 -1.02 -5.43
N ALA A 361 23.22 -1.05 -4.62
CA ALA A 361 22.74 -2.28 -3.97
C ALA A 361 22.36 -3.35 -5.00
N PHE A 362 21.70 -2.96 -6.10
CA PHE A 362 21.32 -3.85 -7.22
C PHE A 362 22.49 -4.29 -8.11
N GLY A 363 23.66 -3.64 -7.98
CA GLY A 363 24.86 -3.96 -8.75
C GLY A 363 24.73 -3.71 -10.26
N PRO A 364 25.80 -3.95 -11.03
CA PRO A 364 25.84 -3.62 -12.46
C PRO A 364 24.76 -4.32 -13.31
N ALA A 365 24.41 -5.56 -12.97
CA ALA A 365 23.40 -6.34 -13.69
C ALA A 365 21.96 -5.91 -13.37
N GLY A 366 21.72 -5.41 -12.15
CA GLY A 366 20.38 -5.06 -11.68
C GLY A 366 20.07 -3.56 -11.71
N ARG A 367 21.07 -2.67 -11.81
CA ARG A 367 20.87 -1.21 -11.69
C ARG A 367 19.89 -0.62 -12.70
N GLY A 368 19.72 -1.25 -13.88
CA GLY A 368 18.77 -0.81 -14.90
C GLY A 368 17.30 -1.04 -14.51
N ARG A 369 17.05 -1.87 -13.49
CA ARG A 369 15.72 -2.10 -12.91
C ARG A 369 15.29 -0.99 -11.95
N VAL A 370 16.22 -0.18 -11.45
CA VAL A 370 15.93 0.86 -10.46
C VAL A 370 15.66 2.18 -11.18
N ARG A 371 14.47 2.73 -10.96
CA ARG A 371 14.04 4.04 -11.42
C ARG A 371 13.91 4.99 -10.24
N MET A 372 14.77 6.01 -10.18
CA MET A 372 14.68 7.06 -9.16
C MET A 372 13.77 8.18 -9.65
N THR A 373 12.77 8.53 -8.85
CA THR A 373 11.71 9.47 -9.20
C THR A 373 11.83 10.78 -8.42
N TYR A 374 11.84 11.90 -9.15
CA TYR A 374 11.73 13.24 -8.58
C TYR A 374 10.28 13.72 -8.70
N ASN A 375 9.66 14.15 -7.61
CA ASN A 375 8.32 14.74 -7.65
C ASN A 375 8.35 16.28 -7.60
N THR A 376 7.39 16.92 -8.24
CA THR A 376 7.14 18.36 -8.12
C THR A 376 5.66 18.68 -8.20
N GLN A 377 5.32 19.94 -7.91
CA GLN A 377 3.95 20.42 -7.90
C GLN A 377 3.48 20.78 -9.32
N PHE A 378 2.26 20.37 -9.66
CA PHE A 378 1.67 20.53 -11.00
C PHE A 378 1.39 21.99 -11.41
N GLY A 379 0.76 22.79 -10.57
CA GLY A 379 0.49 24.22 -10.78
C GLY A 379 1.71 25.18 -10.69
N TRP A 380 2.78 24.80 -10.02
CA TRP A 380 3.91 25.67 -9.65
C TRP A 380 5.06 25.51 -10.63
N LYS A 381 4.87 26.09 -11.82
CA LYS A 381 5.86 26.13 -12.88
C LYS A 381 7.19 26.71 -12.39
N GLY A 382 8.29 25.98 -12.63
CA GLY A 382 9.65 26.40 -12.33
C GLY A 382 10.17 25.89 -10.98
N LEU A 383 9.31 25.34 -10.12
CA LEU A 383 9.74 24.77 -8.83
C LEU A 383 10.73 23.62 -9.03
N GLU A 384 10.58 22.85 -10.10
CA GLU A 384 11.47 21.73 -10.41
C GLU A 384 12.92 22.16 -10.62
N ALA A 385 13.15 23.38 -11.12
CA ALA A 385 14.50 23.88 -11.38
C ALA A 385 15.29 24.06 -10.08
N ASP A 386 14.62 24.43 -8.98
CA ASP A 386 15.26 24.61 -7.67
C ASP A 386 15.90 23.31 -7.15
N GLY A 387 15.36 22.15 -7.51
CA GLY A 387 15.90 20.85 -7.12
C GLY A 387 16.74 20.13 -8.18
N LEU A 388 16.38 20.23 -9.45
CA LEU A 388 16.97 19.40 -10.52
C LEU A 388 18.18 20.03 -11.21
N ASP A 389 18.29 21.37 -11.22
CA ASP A 389 19.33 22.07 -11.98
C ASP A 389 20.56 22.41 -11.11
N ALA A 390 20.44 22.24 -9.80
CA ALA A 390 21.52 22.53 -8.86
C ALA A 390 22.75 21.63 -9.13
N PRO A 391 23.97 22.19 -9.25
CA PRO A 391 25.20 21.44 -9.53
C PRO A 391 25.82 20.83 -8.26
N ASP A 392 25.00 20.45 -7.29
CA ASP A 392 25.46 19.94 -5.99
C ASP A 392 25.73 18.43 -6.00
N TRP A 393 25.37 17.74 -7.08
CA TRP A 393 25.52 16.30 -7.23
C TRP A 393 26.88 15.93 -7.82
N GLN A 394 27.35 14.72 -7.51
CA GLN A 394 28.54 14.13 -8.11
C GLN A 394 28.14 12.83 -8.81
N ASP A 395 28.58 12.66 -10.05
CA ASP A 395 28.36 11.41 -10.77
C ASP A 395 29.20 10.26 -10.19
N ALA A 396 29.05 9.05 -10.75
CA ALA A 396 29.79 7.87 -10.29
C ALA A 396 31.33 8.00 -10.43
N ALA A 397 31.82 8.98 -11.19
CA ALA A 397 33.24 9.30 -11.36
C ALA A 397 33.69 10.48 -10.47
N GLY A 398 32.82 10.98 -9.60
CA GLY A 398 33.10 12.11 -8.69
C GLY A 398 33.05 13.48 -9.36
N ARG A 399 32.55 13.58 -10.60
CA ARG A 399 32.49 14.85 -11.34
C ARG A 399 31.23 15.62 -10.96
N PRO A 400 31.28 16.95 -10.77
CA PRO A 400 30.10 17.77 -10.56
C PRO A 400 29.07 17.57 -11.69
N ALA A 401 27.82 17.37 -11.31
CA ALA A 401 26.70 17.18 -12.22
C ALA A 401 25.45 17.89 -11.68
N PRO A 402 24.51 18.29 -12.53
CA PRO A 402 23.20 18.69 -12.06
C PRO A 402 22.54 17.50 -11.36
N THR A 403 21.79 17.80 -10.31
CA THR A 403 21.04 16.81 -9.54
C THR A 403 20.14 15.91 -10.41
N SER A 404 19.58 16.44 -11.50
CA SER A 404 18.80 15.67 -12.48
C SER A 404 19.51 14.43 -13.02
N ALA A 405 20.84 14.39 -13.06
CA ALA A 405 21.59 13.20 -13.49
C ALA A 405 21.43 11.99 -12.53
N GLY A 406 20.92 12.19 -11.31
CA GLY A 406 20.61 11.15 -10.35
C GLY A 406 19.22 10.52 -10.48
N TYR A 407 18.39 11.02 -11.40
CA TYR A 407 16.99 10.63 -11.55
C TYR A 407 16.71 10.00 -12.92
N ASP A 408 15.66 9.19 -12.98
CA ASP A 408 15.16 8.55 -14.20
C ASP A 408 13.75 9.08 -14.56
N ASP A 409 12.94 9.38 -13.54
CA ASP A 409 11.57 9.84 -13.66
C ASP A 409 11.36 11.25 -13.11
N TYR A 410 10.52 12.01 -13.80
CA TYR A 410 9.97 13.31 -13.41
C TYR A 410 8.46 13.15 -13.20
N ALA A 411 8.03 13.27 -11.95
CA ALA A 411 6.67 12.97 -11.53
C ALA A 411 5.91 14.23 -11.12
N ILE A 412 4.66 14.30 -11.53
CA ILE A 412 3.68 15.35 -11.19
C ILE A 412 2.36 14.74 -10.71
N THR A 413 1.47 15.56 -10.15
CA THR A 413 0.07 15.14 -10.02
C THR A 413 -0.66 15.21 -11.37
N GLY A 414 -1.81 14.56 -11.44
CA GLY A 414 -2.71 14.57 -12.60
C GLY A 414 -4.18 14.68 -12.21
N TYR A 415 -4.48 15.35 -11.10
CA TYR A 415 -5.85 15.57 -10.65
C TYR A 415 -6.61 16.52 -11.57
N TYR A 416 -7.87 16.21 -11.86
CA TYR A 416 -8.79 17.12 -12.53
C TYR A 416 -9.78 17.73 -11.53
N ASP A 417 -9.26 18.51 -10.60
CA ASP A 417 -9.99 19.17 -9.51
C ASP A 417 -9.92 20.70 -9.63
N GLY A 418 -10.28 21.42 -8.55
CA GLY A 418 -10.17 22.87 -8.49
C GLY A 418 -11.40 23.59 -9.04
N THR A 419 -12.50 22.87 -9.25
CA THR A 419 -13.74 23.43 -9.82
C THR A 419 -14.87 23.55 -8.80
N MET A 420 -14.88 22.69 -7.76
CA MET A 420 -15.94 22.58 -6.76
C MET A 420 -15.41 22.46 -5.33
N ASN A 421 -14.12 22.65 -5.10
CA ASN A 421 -13.46 22.40 -3.80
C ASN A 421 -12.98 23.67 -3.09
N ASP A 422 -13.26 24.85 -3.64
CA ASP A 422 -12.95 26.15 -3.04
C ASP A 422 -14.21 26.88 -2.56
N ASP A 423 -14.09 27.68 -1.50
CA ASP A 423 -15.21 28.40 -0.90
C ASP A 423 -15.84 29.41 -1.88
N ALA A 424 -15.08 29.96 -2.84
CA ALA A 424 -15.62 30.84 -3.87
C ALA A 424 -16.56 30.11 -4.86
N ALA A 425 -16.42 28.79 -5.01
CA ALA A 425 -17.26 27.99 -5.90
C ALA A 425 -18.61 27.62 -5.26
N VAL A 426 -18.75 27.72 -3.93
CA VAL A 426 -19.94 27.28 -3.18
C VAL A 426 -21.26 27.84 -3.73
N PRO A 427 -21.47 29.16 -3.87
CA PRO A 427 -22.75 29.69 -4.35
C PRO A 427 -23.06 29.27 -5.79
N VAL A 428 -22.02 29.08 -6.61
CA VAL A 428 -22.17 28.64 -7.99
C VAL A 428 -22.65 27.19 -8.03
N VAL A 429 -21.98 26.29 -7.29
CA VAL A 429 -22.31 24.86 -7.22
C VAL A 429 -23.68 24.63 -6.58
N GLN A 430 -24.01 25.34 -5.51
CA GLN A 430 -25.34 25.28 -4.90
C GLN A 430 -26.44 25.77 -5.87
N GLY A 431 -26.13 26.78 -6.67
CA GLY A 431 -27.00 27.24 -7.76
C GLY A 431 -27.17 26.22 -8.89
N TRP A 432 -26.36 25.15 -8.94
CA TRP A 432 -26.54 24.03 -9.88
C TRP A 432 -27.61 23.05 -9.44
N TRP A 433 -27.87 22.93 -8.14
CA TRP A 433 -28.80 21.93 -7.60
C TRP A 433 -30.27 22.17 -7.99
N THR A 434 -30.60 23.33 -8.55
CA THR A 434 -31.93 23.64 -9.08
C THR A 434 -32.15 23.10 -10.50
N ASP A 435 -31.11 22.61 -11.17
CA ASP A 435 -31.24 21.98 -12.47
C ASP A 435 -32.05 20.67 -12.38
N ALA A 436 -32.70 20.29 -13.47
CA ALA A 436 -33.54 19.09 -13.52
C ALA A 436 -32.75 17.79 -13.22
N ASP A 437 -31.44 17.76 -13.47
CA ASP A 437 -30.57 16.64 -13.15
C ASP A 437 -29.87 16.79 -11.78
N GLY A 438 -30.16 17.85 -11.01
CA GLY A 438 -29.50 18.16 -9.75
C GLY A 438 -28.12 18.82 -9.90
N GLY A 439 -27.77 19.31 -11.10
CA GLY A 439 -26.56 20.09 -11.35
C GLY A 439 -25.36 19.26 -11.83
N TYR A 440 -25.53 17.95 -12.00
CA TYR A 440 -24.42 17.06 -12.38
C TYR A 440 -23.90 17.35 -13.80
N GLY A 441 -24.75 17.71 -14.75
CA GLY A 441 -24.34 18.07 -16.12
C GLY A 441 -23.41 19.27 -16.15
N ARG A 442 -23.70 20.31 -15.34
CA ARG A 442 -22.80 21.47 -15.17
C ARG A 442 -21.48 21.08 -14.51
N ALA A 443 -21.52 20.24 -13.47
CA ALA A 443 -20.32 19.74 -12.81
C ALA A 443 -19.43 18.90 -13.75
N ILE A 444 -20.01 17.97 -14.52
CA ILE A 444 -19.30 17.17 -15.54
C ILE A 444 -18.66 18.08 -16.59
N LYS A 445 -19.39 19.11 -17.06
CA LYS A 445 -18.83 20.09 -18.00
C LYS A 445 -17.64 20.85 -17.39
N ALA A 446 -17.76 21.32 -16.15
CA ALA A 446 -16.69 22.05 -15.47
C ALA A 446 -15.41 21.20 -15.35
N LEU A 447 -15.54 19.92 -15.00
CA LEU A 447 -14.42 18.98 -14.94
C LEU A 447 -13.81 18.70 -16.32
N ALA A 448 -14.64 18.57 -17.35
CA ALA A 448 -14.16 18.41 -18.74
C ALA A 448 -13.38 19.64 -19.21
N ASP A 449 -13.92 20.85 -18.97
CA ASP A 449 -13.27 22.11 -19.30
C ASP A 449 -11.93 22.25 -18.54
N ARG A 450 -11.89 21.85 -17.26
CA ARG A 450 -10.65 21.82 -16.46
C ARG A 450 -9.58 20.94 -17.10
N ILE A 451 -9.94 19.75 -17.55
CA ILE A 451 -9.00 18.83 -18.22
C ILE A 451 -8.42 19.49 -19.49
N ASP A 452 -9.28 20.08 -20.32
CA ASP A 452 -8.85 20.66 -21.60
C ASP A 452 -8.01 21.93 -21.44
N THR A 453 -8.45 22.82 -20.54
CA THR A 453 -7.93 24.18 -20.46
C THR A 453 -6.83 24.35 -19.45
N VAL A 454 -6.70 23.42 -18.48
CA VAL A 454 -5.66 23.43 -17.46
C VAL A 454 -4.78 22.20 -17.57
N ASN A 455 -5.34 20.99 -17.41
CA ASN A 455 -4.50 19.80 -17.30
C ASN A 455 -3.67 19.56 -18.57
N ALA A 456 -4.29 19.59 -19.75
CA ALA A 456 -3.58 19.35 -21.00
C ALA A 456 -2.43 20.35 -21.25
N PRO A 457 -2.61 21.69 -21.12
CA PRO A 457 -1.50 22.64 -21.21
C PRO A 457 -0.40 22.44 -20.16
N PHE A 458 -0.76 22.07 -18.93
CA PHE A 458 0.23 21.81 -17.88
C PHE A 458 1.01 20.53 -18.12
N TYR A 459 0.37 19.46 -18.61
CA TYR A 459 1.09 18.26 -19.03
C TYR A 459 2.13 18.56 -20.13
N LEU A 460 1.80 19.41 -21.11
CA LEU A 460 2.77 19.84 -22.14
C LEU A 460 3.95 20.61 -21.55
N TYR A 461 3.68 21.52 -20.61
CA TYR A 461 4.74 22.23 -19.90
C TYR A 461 5.68 21.26 -19.17
N HIS A 462 5.12 20.32 -18.41
CA HIS A 462 5.91 19.35 -17.65
C HIS A 462 6.64 18.34 -18.54
N ALA A 463 6.07 17.96 -19.68
CA ALA A 463 6.76 17.17 -20.69
C ALA A 463 8.01 17.90 -21.23
N GLU A 464 7.92 19.21 -21.43
CA GLU A 464 9.08 20.02 -21.80
C GLU A 464 10.15 20.02 -20.70
N GLN A 465 9.74 20.16 -19.44
CA GLN A 465 10.67 20.15 -18.29
C GLN A 465 11.38 18.80 -18.11
N ALA A 466 10.65 17.69 -18.29
CA ALA A 466 11.22 16.35 -18.26
C ALA A 466 12.22 16.16 -19.41
N ARG A 467 11.82 16.52 -20.65
CA ARG A 467 12.66 16.39 -21.85
C ARG A 467 13.95 17.21 -21.75
N LYS A 468 13.92 18.43 -21.21
CA LYS A 468 15.10 19.27 -20.99
C LYS A 468 16.18 18.58 -20.15
N ARG A 469 15.77 17.65 -19.28
CA ARG A 469 16.62 16.97 -18.30
C ARG A 469 16.83 15.48 -18.62
N GLY A 470 16.31 15.00 -19.74
CA GLY A 470 16.39 13.58 -20.12
C GLY A 470 15.59 12.66 -19.21
N LEU A 471 14.59 13.18 -18.49
CA LEU A 471 13.74 12.42 -17.57
C LEU A 471 12.46 11.95 -18.25
N THR A 472 11.89 10.86 -17.73
CA THR A 472 10.61 10.32 -18.19
C THR A 472 9.46 10.96 -17.43
N LEU A 473 8.46 11.50 -18.13
CA LEU A 473 7.28 12.11 -17.50
C LEU A 473 6.32 11.02 -16.99
N VAL A 474 6.05 11.02 -15.69
CA VAL A 474 5.08 10.12 -15.04
C VAL A 474 4.13 10.93 -14.14
N THR A 475 3.03 10.36 -13.70
CA THR A 475 2.28 10.90 -12.55
C THR A 475 2.55 10.07 -11.29
N TYR A 476 2.61 10.71 -10.13
CA TYR A 476 2.68 10.01 -8.84
C TYR A 476 1.30 9.84 -8.20
N GLU A 477 0.36 10.74 -8.51
CA GLU A 477 -1.04 10.70 -8.07
C GLU A 477 -1.94 11.38 -9.12
N SER A 478 -3.15 10.89 -9.34
CA SER A 478 -4.06 11.40 -10.37
C SER A 478 -5.51 10.94 -10.18
N GLY A 479 -6.42 11.50 -10.97
CA GLY A 479 -7.84 11.13 -10.98
C GLY A 479 -8.74 12.27 -10.49
N PHE A 480 -9.94 11.92 -10.04
CA PHE A 480 -10.86 12.88 -9.44
C PHE A 480 -10.39 13.31 -8.05
N GLY A 481 -10.30 14.63 -7.82
CA GLY A 481 -9.73 15.21 -6.60
C GLY A 481 -10.60 16.28 -5.92
N GLU A 482 -11.90 16.38 -6.25
CA GLU A 482 -12.77 17.37 -5.58
C GLU A 482 -13.04 16.96 -4.12
N THR A 483 -12.86 17.92 -3.23
CA THR A 483 -13.16 17.83 -1.80
C THR A 483 -14.32 18.76 -1.46
N THR A 484 -15.01 18.52 -0.35
CA THR A 484 -15.99 19.50 0.13
C THR A 484 -15.23 20.76 0.55
N PRO A 485 -15.65 21.98 0.13
CA PRO A 485 -15.03 23.21 0.58
C PRO A 485 -15.03 23.32 2.10
N MET A 486 -14.02 23.98 2.67
CA MET A 486 -13.84 24.07 4.13
C MET A 486 -15.07 24.67 4.82
N SER A 487 -15.69 25.71 4.24
CA SER A 487 -16.92 26.31 4.77
C SER A 487 -18.12 25.35 4.78
N GLN A 488 -18.09 24.29 3.96
CA GLN A 488 -19.17 23.32 3.76
C GLN A 488 -18.91 21.97 4.45
N HIS A 489 -17.86 21.83 5.27
CA HIS A 489 -17.56 20.57 5.97
C HIS A 489 -18.65 20.09 6.95
N GLY A 490 -19.56 20.97 7.35
CA GLY A 490 -20.77 20.66 8.13
C GLY A 490 -22.00 20.37 7.27
N ASP A 491 -21.97 20.66 5.97
CA ASP A 491 -23.08 20.44 5.04
C ASP A 491 -22.94 19.07 4.37
N ALA A 492 -23.76 18.12 4.83
CA ALA A 492 -23.84 16.80 4.24
C ALA A 492 -24.35 16.84 2.79
N THR A 493 -25.12 17.87 2.39
CA THR A 493 -25.66 18.00 1.02
C THR A 493 -24.55 18.18 0.02
N TYR A 494 -23.59 19.07 0.29
CA TYR A 494 -22.43 19.29 -0.57
C TYR A 494 -21.55 18.04 -0.69
N THR A 495 -21.25 17.40 0.45
CA THR A 495 -20.46 16.16 0.47
C THR A 495 -21.16 15.05 -0.32
N ASN A 496 -22.47 14.90 -0.15
CA ASN A 496 -23.28 13.93 -0.88
C ASN A 496 -23.37 14.25 -2.37
N PHE A 497 -23.39 15.53 -2.77
CA PHE A 497 -23.36 15.93 -4.17
C PHE A 497 -22.06 15.44 -4.83
N LEU A 498 -20.89 15.71 -4.24
CA LEU A 498 -19.62 15.24 -4.79
C LEU A 498 -19.51 13.71 -4.81
N ALA A 499 -19.97 13.03 -3.76
CA ALA A 499 -19.98 11.57 -3.69
C ALA A 499 -20.89 10.94 -4.77
N ARG A 500 -22.04 11.56 -5.07
CA ARG A 500 -22.95 11.12 -6.14
C ARG A 500 -22.42 11.46 -7.52
N LEU A 501 -21.75 12.59 -7.66
CA LEU A 501 -21.15 13.05 -8.92
C LEU A 501 -20.18 12.00 -9.48
N GLN A 502 -19.27 11.44 -8.66
CA GLN A 502 -18.33 10.42 -9.15
C GLN A 502 -18.97 9.08 -9.56
N ARG A 503 -20.22 8.83 -9.14
CA ARG A 503 -20.98 7.61 -9.49
C ARG A 503 -21.70 7.74 -10.84
N ARG A 504 -21.66 8.92 -11.45
CA ARG A 504 -22.28 9.22 -12.74
C ARG A 504 -21.54 8.48 -13.87
N PRO A 505 -22.25 7.86 -14.82
CA PRO A 505 -21.62 7.11 -15.92
C PRO A 505 -20.65 7.95 -16.76
N GLU A 506 -20.87 9.27 -16.83
CA GLU A 506 -20.04 10.26 -17.51
C GLU A 506 -18.60 10.29 -16.99
N PHE A 507 -18.34 9.84 -15.75
CA PHE A 507 -16.98 9.75 -15.20
C PHE A 507 -16.07 8.83 -15.98
N HIS A 508 -16.61 7.81 -16.65
CA HIS A 508 -15.80 6.95 -17.51
C HIS A 508 -15.11 7.75 -18.61
N ALA A 509 -15.86 8.68 -19.23
CA ALA A 509 -15.35 9.54 -20.28
C ALA A 509 -14.39 10.61 -19.73
N LEU A 510 -14.66 11.18 -18.56
CA LEU A 510 -13.77 12.17 -17.92
C LEU A 510 -12.40 11.57 -17.58
N GLU A 511 -12.37 10.41 -16.94
CA GLU A 511 -11.16 9.66 -16.62
C GLU A 511 -10.35 9.39 -17.90
N THR A 512 -11.00 8.78 -18.91
CA THR A 512 -10.36 8.48 -20.20
C THR A 512 -9.87 9.74 -20.93
N ARG A 513 -10.57 10.87 -20.79
CA ARG A 513 -10.16 12.16 -21.38
C ARG A 513 -8.85 12.66 -20.77
N ASN A 514 -8.73 12.58 -19.45
CA ASN A 514 -7.51 12.99 -18.75
C ASN A 514 -6.32 12.06 -19.10
N TYR A 515 -6.56 10.74 -19.19
CA TYR A 515 -5.51 9.78 -19.62
C TYR A 515 -5.00 10.09 -21.02
N ARG A 516 -5.90 10.43 -21.95
CA ARG A 516 -5.54 10.84 -23.31
C ARG A 516 -4.74 12.14 -23.34
N ALA A 517 -5.12 13.13 -22.53
CA ALA A 517 -4.38 14.39 -22.43
C ALA A 517 -2.94 14.14 -21.96
N PHE A 518 -2.76 13.30 -20.93
CA PHE A 518 -1.44 12.94 -20.42
C PHE A 518 -0.62 12.11 -21.43
N GLN A 519 -1.25 11.11 -22.07
CA GLN A 519 -0.62 10.32 -23.14
C GLN A 519 -0.18 11.20 -24.31
N ALA A 520 -1.00 12.18 -24.71
CA ALA A 520 -0.69 13.10 -25.81
C ALA A 520 0.50 14.02 -25.50
N ALA A 521 0.72 14.36 -24.22
CA ALA A 521 1.91 15.09 -23.78
C ALA A 521 3.19 14.22 -23.74
N GLY A 522 3.07 12.91 -24.00
CA GLY A 522 4.20 11.97 -23.94
C GLY A 522 4.42 11.35 -22.56
N GLY A 523 3.40 11.36 -21.69
CA GLY A 523 3.44 10.66 -20.41
C GLY A 523 3.66 9.15 -20.57
N ALA A 524 4.43 8.56 -19.65
CA ALA A 524 4.90 7.17 -19.74
C ALA A 524 4.31 6.22 -18.70
N LEU A 525 3.80 6.75 -17.58
CA LEU A 525 3.09 6.01 -16.54
C LEU A 525 2.10 6.96 -15.85
N TYR A 526 0.86 6.52 -15.67
CA TYR A 526 -0.17 7.29 -15.00
C TYR A 526 -0.64 6.56 -13.74
N VAL A 527 -0.40 7.14 -12.57
CA VAL A 527 -0.74 6.57 -11.27
C VAL A 527 -1.99 7.25 -10.72
N ASN A 528 -3.08 6.49 -10.61
CA ASN A 528 -4.30 6.92 -9.92
C ASN A 528 -4.07 7.03 -8.40
N PHE A 529 -4.76 7.94 -7.72
CA PHE A 529 -4.56 8.16 -6.29
C PHE A 529 -4.87 6.92 -5.47
N GLY A 530 -6.10 6.39 -5.47
CA GLY A 530 -6.47 5.29 -4.56
C GLY A 530 -7.38 4.26 -5.24
N ILE A 531 -7.41 3.04 -4.70
CA ILE A 531 -8.21 1.96 -5.28
C ILE A 531 -9.50 1.72 -4.51
N ILE A 532 -9.47 1.69 -3.17
CA ILE A 532 -10.64 1.38 -2.34
C ILE A 532 -10.68 2.28 -1.10
N SER A 533 -11.60 3.25 -1.08
CA SER A 533 -11.88 4.08 0.10
C SER A 533 -13.26 4.74 0.01
N THR A 534 -13.89 4.97 1.16
CA THR A 534 -15.21 5.60 1.23
C THR A 534 -15.11 7.11 0.94
N PRO A 535 -16.00 7.65 0.08
CA PRO A 535 -16.28 9.08 -0.04
C PRO A 535 -16.40 9.80 1.29
N SER A 536 -15.77 10.96 1.42
CA SER A 536 -15.95 11.83 2.60
C SER A 536 -15.83 13.30 2.23
N LYS A 537 -16.09 14.18 3.21
CA LYS A 537 -15.85 15.63 3.04
C LYS A 537 -14.40 15.96 2.69
N TRP A 538 -13.46 15.09 3.04
CA TRP A 538 -12.04 15.22 2.73
C TRP A 538 -11.67 14.75 1.32
N GLY A 539 -12.65 14.29 0.54
CA GLY A 539 -12.49 13.93 -0.87
C GLY A 539 -13.01 12.55 -1.23
N ASN A 540 -13.09 12.33 -2.54
CA ASN A 540 -13.57 11.11 -3.19
C ASN A 540 -12.45 10.51 -4.05
N TRP A 541 -11.38 10.08 -3.39
CA TRP A 541 -10.11 9.85 -4.06
C TRP A 541 -10.04 8.53 -4.82
N SER A 542 -10.69 7.49 -4.29
CA SER A 542 -10.46 6.12 -4.73
C SER A 542 -11.48 5.63 -5.77
N ALA A 543 -11.03 4.73 -6.66
CA ALA A 543 -11.86 4.26 -7.76
C ALA A 543 -13.05 3.38 -7.30
N LEU A 544 -12.89 2.64 -6.20
CA LEU A 544 -13.94 1.87 -5.54
C LEU A 544 -14.17 2.43 -4.14
N GLU A 545 -15.38 2.24 -3.62
CA GLU A 545 -15.79 2.65 -2.27
C GLU A 545 -15.69 1.49 -1.26
N THR A 546 -15.77 0.24 -1.72
CA THR A 546 -15.54 -0.95 -0.88
C THR A 546 -14.93 -2.09 -1.69
N VAL A 547 -14.24 -3.02 -1.03
CA VAL A 547 -13.69 -4.24 -1.67
C VAL A 547 -14.79 -5.13 -2.28
N LYS A 548 -16.04 -4.99 -1.80
CA LYS A 548 -17.21 -5.72 -2.28
C LYS A 548 -17.77 -5.19 -3.60
N GLN A 549 -17.40 -3.99 -4.01
CA GLN A 549 -17.88 -3.44 -5.28
C GLN A 549 -17.25 -4.18 -6.46
N ALA A 550 -18.10 -4.68 -7.35
CA ALA A 550 -17.65 -5.29 -8.60
C ALA A 550 -17.02 -4.24 -9.52
N THR A 551 -17.63 -3.06 -9.63
CA THR A 551 -17.17 -1.96 -10.47
C THR A 551 -17.79 -0.60 -10.08
N THR A 552 -17.22 0.48 -10.62
CA THR A 552 -17.73 1.85 -10.65
C THR A 552 -17.36 2.46 -12.02
N PRO A 553 -17.94 3.60 -12.46
CA PRO A 553 -17.54 4.25 -13.70
C PRO A 553 -16.03 4.57 -13.78
N ARG A 554 -15.42 4.96 -12.65
CA ARG A 554 -13.98 5.24 -12.55
C ARG A 554 -13.14 3.96 -12.64
N TYR A 555 -13.49 2.92 -11.88
CA TYR A 555 -12.79 1.64 -11.94
C TYR A 555 -12.91 0.98 -13.32
N GLN A 556 -14.08 1.09 -13.95
CA GLN A 556 -14.29 0.61 -15.31
C GLN A 556 -13.42 1.36 -16.33
N ALA A 557 -13.26 2.68 -16.20
CA ALA A 557 -12.35 3.44 -17.08
C ALA A 557 -10.90 2.97 -16.96
N LEU A 558 -10.42 2.74 -15.73
CA LEU A 558 -9.09 2.19 -15.48
C LEU A 558 -8.94 0.80 -16.13
N ARG A 559 -9.89 -0.12 -15.88
CA ARG A 559 -9.85 -1.49 -16.43
C ARG A 559 -9.90 -1.50 -17.95
N ASP A 560 -10.80 -0.72 -18.55
CA ASP A 560 -10.92 -0.62 -20.01
C ASP A 560 -9.69 0.03 -20.65
N TRP A 561 -9.03 0.97 -19.96
CA TRP A 561 -7.79 1.57 -20.44
C TRP A 561 -6.63 0.58 -20.37
N ILE A 562 -6.47 -0.13 -19.26
CA ILE A 562 -5.47 -1.19 -19.07
C ILE A 562 -5.64 -2.28 -20.12
N GLY A 563 -6.87 -2.74 -20.38
CA GLY A 563 -7.13 -3.74 -21.41
C GLY A 563 -6.73 -3.30 -22.83
N ARG A 564 -6.74 -1.99 -23.11
CA ARG A 564 -6.30 -1.39 -24.37
C ARG A 564 -4.82 -0.99 -24.39
N ASN A 565 -4.20 -0.88 -23.23
CA ASN A 565 -2.81 -0.47 -23.02
C ASN A 565 -2.15 -1.40 -21.98
N PRO A 566 -2.02 -2.70 -22.30
CA PRO A 566 -1.49 -3.64 -21.32
C PRO A 566 -0.06 -3.23 -20.92
N PRO A 567 0.36 -3.54 -19.68
CA PRO A 567 1.73 -3.33 -19.23
C PRO A 567 2.73 -3.92 -20.25
N ARG A 568 3.83 -3.20 -20.54
CA ARG A 568 4.79 -3.63 -21.57
C ARG A 568 5.51 -4.90 -21.11
N SER A 569 5.45 -5.97 -21.92
CA SER A 569 6.39 -7.09 -21.84
C SER A 569 7.52 -6.87 -22.83
N ASP A 570 8.65 -6.35 -22.39
CA ASP A 570 9.89 -6.33 -23.17
C ASP A 570 10.66 -7.67 -23.09
N GLY A 571 10.09 -8.70 -22.49
CA GLY A 571 10.56 -10.09 -22.59
C GLY A 571 9.60 -11.09 -21.94
N ALA A 572 9.37 -12.22 -22.66
CA ALA A 572 8.51 -13.39 -22.35
C ALA A 572 7.10 -13.09 -21.81
N ALA A 573 6.10 -13.79 -22.34
CA ALA A 573 4.67 -13.72 -21.95
C ALA A 573 4.36 -14.10 -20.47
N VAL A 574 5.37 -14.12 -19.59
CA VAL A 574 5.36 -14.48 -18.17
C VAL A 574 5.35 -13.23 -17.26
N ALA A 575 5.49 -12.02 -17.80
CA ALA A 575 5.75 -10.84 -16.95
C ALA A 575 4.55 -10.32 -16.12
N TYR A 576 3.30 -10.77 -16.36
CA TYR A 576 2.12 -10.18 -15.70
C TYR A 576 0.96 -11.14 -15.38
N ALA A 577 1.11 -12.47 -15.39
CA ALA A 577 0.04 -13.30 -14.84
C ALA A 577 0.12 -13.33 -13.30
N ASP A 578 -1.03 -13.23 -12.66
CA ASP A 578 -1.12 -13.27 -11.21
C ASP A 578 -0.78 -14.65 -10.66
N ALA A 579 -0.23 -14.68 -9.45
CA ALA A 579 -0.13 -15.90 -8.66
C ALA A 579 -1.53 -16.50 -8.45
N ARG A 580 -1.64 -17.81 -8.60
CA ARG A 580 -2.91 -18.51 -8.41
C ARG A 580 -3.17 -18.74 -6.92
N ILE A 581 -4.34 -18.34 -6.46
CA ILE A 581 -4.89 -18.72 -5.16
C ILE A 581 -6.03 -19.70 -5.41
N HIS A 582 -5.91 -20.93 -4.92
CA HIS A 582 -6.86 -21.99 -5.17
C HIS A 582 -7.20 -22.80 -3.92
N ARG A 583 -8.46 -23.22 -3.84
CA ARG A 583 -9.02 -24.06 -2.78
C ARG A 583 -9.78 -25.21 -3.44
N GLY A 584 -9.34 -26.44 -3.20
CA GLY A 584 -9.98 -27.65 -3.67
C GLY A 584 -11.32 -27.89 -2.98
N GLY A 585 -12.22 -28.56 -3.69
CA GLY A 585 -13.51 -29.00 -3.20
C GLY A 585 -13.43 -30.32 -2.43
N PRO A 586 -14.58 -30.87 -2.00
CA PRO A 586 -14.60 -32.13 -1.26
C PRO A 586 -14.27 -33.37 -2.10
N ALA A 587 -14.18 -33.24 -3.43
CA ALA A 587 -13.76 -34.31 -4.33
C ALA A 587 -12.26 -34.16 -4.65
N GLY A 588 -11.59 -35.26 -5.01
CA GLY A 588 -10.19 -35.20 -5.43
C GLY A 588 -10.03 -34.50 -6.78
N GLU A 589 -9.10 -33.55 -6.86
CA GLU A 589 -8.85 -32.68 -8.00
C GLU A 589 -7.39 -32.73 -8.47
N THR A 590 -7.13 -32.34 -9.71
CA THR A 590 -5.77 -32.02 -10.16
C THR A 590 -5.57 -30.50 -10.16
N ILE A 591 -4.74 -30.02 -9.24
CA ILE A 591 -4.51 -28.60 -8.99
C ILE A 591 -3.15 -28.21 -9.57
N ALA A 592 -3.17 -27.44 -10.66
CA ALA A 592 -1.97 -26.98 -11.34
C ALA A 592 -1.58 -25.54 -10.92
N GLY A 593 -0.30 -25.34 -10.60
CA GLY A 593 0.30 -24.02 -10.38
C GLY A 593 0.56 -23.26 -11.68
N THR A 594 0.91 -21.99 -11.55
CA THR A 594 1.25 -21.10 -12.66
C THR A 594 2.73 -21.20 -13.00
N ALA A 595 3.13 -20.81 -14.21
CA ALA A 595 4.55 -20.70 -14.54
C ALA A 595 5.30 -19.61 -13.74
N HIS A 596 4.55 -18.74 -13.02
CA HIS A 596 5.05 -17.52 -12.38
C HIS A 596 5.47 -17.76 -10.93
N GLY A 597 4.85 -18.73 -10.26
CA GLY A 597 5.11 -19.06 -8.87
C GLY A 597 4.27 -18.23 -7.91
N TYR A 598 4.69 -18.18 -6.65
CA TYR A 598 3.96 -17.53 -5.54
C TYR A 598 2.52 -18.03 -5.33
N ASP A 599 2.16 -19.14 -5.98
CA ASP A 599 0.84 -19.74 -5.89
C ASP A 599 0.56 -20.22 -4.46
N ILE A 600 -0.72 -20.18 -4.09
CA ILE A 600 -1.25 -20.86 -2.91
C ILE A 600 -2.27 -21.88 -3.39
N LEU A 601 -1.92 -23.14 -3.27
CA LEU A 601 -2.72 -24.27 -3.73
C LEU A 601 -3.12 -25.10 -2.52
N ILE A 602 -4.38 -25.03 -2.14
CA ILE A 602 -4.93 -25.77 -0.99
C ILE A 602 -5.87 -26.84 -1.51
N GLY A 603 -5.68 -28.08 -1.08
CA GLY A 603 -6.56 -29.20 -1.35
C GLY A 603 -7.78 -29.21 -0.42
N GLY A 604 -8.75 -30.04 -0.77
CA GLY A 604 -9.99 -30.19 -0.05
C GLY A 604 -9.98 -31.37 0.90
N ALA A 605 -11.02 -32.20 0.83
CA ALA A 605 -11.16 -33.41 1.65
C ALA A 605 -10.96 -34.71 0.86
N GLY A 606 -10.87 -34.62 -0.47
CA GLY A 606 -10.62 -35.74 -1.36
C GLY A 606 -9.15 -35.87 -1.70
N ASP A 607 -8.76 -36.96 -2.36
CA ASP A 607 -7.38 -37.21 -2.73
C ASP A 607 -6.94 -36.29 -3.89
N ASP A 608 -6.17 -35.25 -3.56
CA ASP A 608 -5.76 -34.23 -4.51
C ASP A 608 -4.40 -34.50 -5.14
N ARG A 609 -4.24 -34.08 -6.39
CA ARG A 609 -2.97 -34.12 -7.12
C ARG A 609 -2.49 -32.72 -7.42
N PHE A 610 -1.38 -32.32 -6.81
CA PHE A 610 -0.75 -31.03 -7.05
C PHE A 610 0.30 -31.14 -8.14
N VAL A 611 0.18 -30.31 -9.17
CA VAL A 611 1.20 -30.14 -10.21
C VAL A 611 1.76 -28.72 -10.03
N PRO A 612 2.84 -28.52 -9.23
CA PRO A 612 3.42 -27.20 -9.06
C PRO A 612 3.85 -26.67 -10.42
N GLY A 613 3.62 -25.37 -10.64
CA GLY A 613 4.12 -24.70 -11.82
C GLY A 613 5.60 -24.34 -11.68
N GLY A 614 6.01 -23.27 -12.35
CA GLY A 614 7.35 -22.68 -12.25
C GLY A 614 7.37 -21.52 -11.25
N GLY A 615 8.55 -21.02 -10.92
CA GLY A 615 8.73 -19.82 -10.09
C GLY A 615 8.98 -20.10 -8.60
N ALA A 616 9.28 -19.03 -7.86
CA ALA A 616 9.66 -19.11 -6.46
C ALA A 616 8.45 -19.08 -5.52
N ALA A 617 8.65 -19.56 -4.28
CA ALA A 617 7.76 -19.38 -3.14
C ALA A 617 6.32 -19.93 -3.30
N VAL A 618 6.15 -21.01 -4.06
CA VAL A 618 4.87 -21.74 -4.13
C VAL A 618 4.54 -22.37 -2.78
N ARG A 619 3.28 -22.29 -2.35
CA ARG A 619 2.75 -22.89 -1.13
C ARG A 619 1.69 -23.91 -1.49
N ILE A 620 1.91 -25.16 -1.08
CA ILE A 620 0.98 -26.26 -1.30
C ILE A 620 0.57 -26.82 0.04
N ASP A 621 -0.74 -26.94 0.23
CA ASP A 621 -1.31 -27.61 1.37
C ASP A 621 -2.26 -28.70 0.89
N GLY A 622 -1.98 -29.96 1.21
CA GLY A 622 -2.80 -31.11 0.80
C GLY A 622 -4.24 -31.05 1.29
N GLY A 623 -4.51 -30.39 2.43
CA GLY A 623 -5.85 -30.42 3.01
C GLY A 623 -6.05 -31.71 3.81
N GLY A 624 -7.08 -32.47 3.46
CA GLY A 624 -7.30 -33.84 3.93
C GLY A 624 -7.49 -34.78 2.75
N GLY A 625 -7.11 -36.05 2.90
CA GLY A 625 -7.03 -36.99 1.80
C GLY A 625 -5.65 -37.66 1.76
N ASP A 626 -5.43 -38.53 0.77
CA ASP A 626 -4.13 -39.11 0.43
C ASP A 626 -3.49 -38.37 -0.75
N ASP A 627 -3.08 -37.13 -0.47
CA ASP A 627 -2.68 -36.17 -1.52
C ASP A 627 -1.29 -36.47 -2.10
N VAL A 628 -1.15 -36.14 -3.39
CA VAL A 628 0.07 -36.40 -4.18
C VAL A 628 0.64 -35.11 -4.75
N LEU A 629 1.89 -34.80 -4.40
CA LEU A 629 2.70 -33.82 -5.12
C LEU A 629 3.35 -34.47 -6.35
N GLN A 630 2.98 -34.02 -7.54
CA GLN A 630 3.48 -34.53 -8.81
C GLN A 630 4.62 -33.64 -9.33
N LEU A 631 5.86 -34.09 -9.20
CA LEU A 631 7.05 -33.42 -9.70
C LEU A 631 7.45 -33.95 -11.07
N GLY A 632 7.71 -33.04 -12.03
CA GLY A 632 8.04 -33.40 -13.41
C GLY A 632 9.43 -33.99 -13.62
N GLY A 633 10.38 -33.72 -12.72
CA GLY A 633 11.76 -34.20 -12.80
C GLY A 633 12.01 -35.52 -12.05
N GLN A 634 13.20 -36.09 -12.26
CA GLN A 634 13.68 -37.23 -11.47
C GLN A 634 13.95 -36.84 -10.01
N ARG A 635 13.87 -37.81 -9.09
CA ARG A 635 14.10 -37.57 -7.65
C ARG A 635 15.42 -36.84 -7.34
N ALA A 636 16.49 -37.18 -8.05
CA ALA A 636 17.82 -36.58 -7.83
C ALA A 636 17.87 -35.06 -8.11
N ALA A 637 16.90 -34.52 -8.85
CA ALA A 637 16.80 -33.09 -9.14
C ALA A 637 16.21 -32.28 -7.97
N TYR A 638 15.70 -32.94 -6.93
CA TYR A 638 14.99 -32.28 -5.83
C TYR A 638 15.68 -32.51 -4.49
N ARG A 639 15.66 -31.47 -3.66
CA ARG A 639 16.06 -31.53 -2.25
C ARG A 639 14.85 -31.29 -1.36
N PHE A 640 14.76 -32.07 -0.29
CA PHE A 640 13.68 -32.00 0.69
C PHE A 640 14.28 -31.70 2.05
N ALA A 641 13.74 -30.69 2.74
CA ALA A 641 14.18 -30.30 4.07
C ALA A 641 12.98 -29.90 4.94
N ALA A 642 13.04 -30.23 6.23
CA ALA A 642 12.08 -29.68 7.19
C ALA A 642 12.21 -28.14 7.21
N ALA A 643 11.08 -27.45 7.23
CA ALA A 643 11.01 -26.00 7.30
C ALA A 643 9.85 -25.58 8.20
N ASP A 644 9.86 -24.32 8.64
CA ASP A 644 8.72 -23.77 9.37
C ASP A 644 7.47 -23.83 8.50
N GLY A 645 6.45 -24.49 9.04
CA GLY A 645 5.19 -24.72 8.33
C GLY A 645 5.30 -25.70 7.16
N GLY A 646 6.15 -26.74 7.23
CA GLY A 646 6.06 -27.90 6.33
C GLY A 646 7.41 -28.49 5.87
N VAL A 647 7.44 -28.96 4.63
CA VAL A 647 8.63 -29.44 3.94
C VAL A 647 9.00 -28.46 2.83
N ARG A 648 10.21 -27.91 2.89
CA ARG A 648 10.80 -27.18 1.76
C ARG A 648 11.24 -28.16 0.70
N VAL A 649 10.72 -27.98 -0.51
CA VAL A 649 11.15 -28.70 -1.71
C VAL A 649 11.85 -27.71 -2.62
N THR A 650 13.15 -27.94 -2.86
CA THR A 650 13.97 -27.15 -3.79
C THR A 650 14.20 -27.98 -5.04
N GLY A 651 13.85 -27.43 -6.20
CA GLY A 651 14.00 -28.13 -7.47
C GLY A 651 14.21 -27.18 -8.66
N PRO A 652 14.26 -27.73 -9.89
CA PRO A 652 14.56 -26.96 -11.09
C PRO A 652 13.54 -25.85 -11.40
N ALA A 653 12.31 -26.02 -10.94
CA ALA A 653 11.22 -25.08 -11.15
C ALA A 653 11.18 -23.94 -10.12
N GLY A 654 11.98 -24.02 -9.05
CA GLY A 654 11.97 -23.09 -7.92
C GLY A 654 11.71 -23.78 -6.58
N ASP A 655 11.68 -22.96 -5.52
CA ASP A 655 11.42 -23.40 -4.15
C ASP A 655 9.92 -23.39 -3.84
N MET A 656 9.47 -24.41 -3.11
CA MET A 656 8.10 -24.49 -2.58
C MET A 656 8.08 -24.99 -1.13
N ILE A 657 7.03 -24.63 -0.39
CA ILE A 657 6.72 -25.21 0.93
C ILE A 657 5.47 -26.06 0.78
N VAL A 658 5.56 -27.30 1.26
CA VAL A 658 4.51 -28.31 1.12
C VAL A 658 4.09 -28.80 2.50
N THR A 659 2.79 -28.75 2.78
CA THR A 659 2.16 -29.27 4.00
C THR A 659 1.09 -30.27 3.68
N ARG A 660 0.83 -31.20 4.61
CA ARG A 660 -0.29 -32.16 4.56
C ARG A 660 -0.41 -32.98 3.26
N VAL A 661 0.66 -33.06 2.47
CA VAL A 661 0.75 -33.97 1.32
C VAL A 661 1.29 -35.32 1.78
N ALA A 662 0.64 -36.41 1.38
CA ALA A 662 1.02 -37.75 1.77
C ALA A 662 2.24 -38.25 0.98
N LYS A 663 2.25 -38.06 -0.33
CA LYS A 663 3.21 -38.70 -1.25
C LYS A 663 3.75 -37.74 -2.31
N VAL A 664 4.95 -38.01 -2.79
CA VAL A 664 5.56 -37.34 -3.93
C VAL A 664 5.71 -38.34 -5.06
N ARG A 665 5.16 -38.01 -6.24
CA ARG A 665 5.38 -38.75 -7.49
C ARG A 665 6.39 -38.00 -8.35
N PHE A 666 7.46 -38.66 -8.78
CA PHE A 666 8.51 -38.10 -9.64
C PHE A 666 8.28 -38.41 -11.13
N GLY A 667 9.04 -37.74 -12.00
CA GLY A 667 8.91 -37.85 -13.46
C GLY A 667 9.22 -39.24 -14.03
N ASP A 668 9.92 -40.08 -13.28
CA ASP A 668 10.19 -41.50 -13.61
C ASP A 668 9.06 -42.45 -13.17
N GLY A 669 7.98 -41.91 -12.58
CA GLY A 669 6.85 -42.67 -12.05
C GLY A 669 7.04 -43.16 -10.62
N GLY A 670 8.22 -42.97 -10.01
CA GLY A 670 8.48 -43.35 -8.63
C GLY A 670 7.60 -42.56 -7.64
N VAL A 671 7.03 -43.26 -6.66
CA VAL A 671 6.20 -42.65 -5.60
C VAL A 671 6.85 -42.91 -4.25
N VAL A 672 7.06 -41.84 -3.47
CA VAL A 672 7.70 -41.92 -2.16
C VAL A 672 6.86 -41.12 -1.14
N PRO A 673 6.60 -41.64 0.07
CA PRO A 673 5.97 -40.87 1.13
C PRO A 673 6.77 -39.59 1.43
N LEU A 674 6.09 -38.45 1.57
CA LEU A 674 6.77 -37.17 1.86
C LEU A 674 7.54 -37.25 3.19
N SER A 675 7.00 -37.96 4.18
CA SER A 675 7.64 -38.21 5.48
C SER A 675 8.96 -38.97 5.39
N ALA A 676 9.18 -39.77 4.34
CA ALA A 676 10.44 -40.48 4.11
C ALA A 676 11.48 -39.61 3.39
N LEU A 677 11.06 -38.53 2.72
CA LEU A 677 11.93 -37.61 2.00
C LEU A 677 12.45 -36.49 2.90
N ALA A 678 11.65 -36.04 3.86
CA ALA A 678 12.04 -35.09 4.90
C ALA A 678 11.60 -35.65 6.27
N PRO A 679 12.36 -36.59 6.85
CA PRO A 679 12.06 -37.08 8.19
C PRO A 679 12.08 -35.90 9.17
N ALA A 680 11.06 -35.81 10.02
CA ALA A 680 10.96 -34.78 11.04
C ALA A 680 12.28 -34.72 11.83
N ALA A 681 12.78 -33.51 12.07
CA ALA A 681 13.98 -33.33 12.90
C ALA A 681 13.76 -34.09 14.21
N LYS A 682 14.66 -35.05 14.53
CA LYS A 682 14.64 -35.74 15.82
C LYS A 682 14.62 -34.64 16.89
N ALA A 683 13.54 -34.57 17.67
CA ALA A 683 13.50 -33.74 18.86
C ALA A 683 14.73 -34.11 19.69
N GLY A 684 15.73 -33.22 19.73
CA GLY A 684 16.90 -33.39 20.56
C GLY A 684 16.40 -33.54 21.99
N GLY A 685 16.61 -34.72 22.56
CA GLY A 685 16.25 -34.99 23.94
C GLY A 685 16.96 -33.98 24.83
N VAL A 686 16.19 -33.10 25.45
CA VAL A 686 16.62 -32.41 26.66
C VAL A 686 16.72 -33.50 27.71
N SER A 687 17.95 -33.89 28.05
CA SER A 687 18.19 -34.68 29.26
C SER A 687 17.71 -33.86 30.45
N ARG A 688 16.80 -34.49 31.21
CA ARG A 688 16.19 -34.12 32.50
C ARG A 688 16.80 -32.98 33.28
#